data_AF-A0A1V8UXG7-F1
#
_entry.id   AF-A0A1V8UXG7-F1
#
_cell.length_a   1.000
_cell.length_b   1.000
_cell.length_c   1.000
_cell.angle_alpha   90.00
_cell.angle_beta   90.00
_cell.angle_gamma   90.00
#
_symmetry.space_group_name_H-M   'P 1'
#
loop_
_entity.id
_entity.type
_entity.pdbx_description
1 polymer ?
#
loop_
_entity_poly.entity_id
_entity_poly.type
_entity_poly.pdbx_seq_one_letter_code
_entity_poly.pdbx_strand_id
1 'polypeptide(L)'
;MAEKHEINNETASSSPSEHASGEVLLVVDAAAERSYRRKLDAYLLPVLSVMYLFNAIDRSNLGNAKTDHMDVDLNFRANQYSLLILLFYVPFGLLDLPLSLLTKRFSGKTMLPVLMLGFGSMATLQTAATNFGGILALRLILASFEAGFYCSVVFYLTLFYTRAELSFRIAIFFGSALLAAAFSGLISFGVFQINDPNIHGWQFLFMIEGLATVLCAVFAYFWLPARPETAWFLTAREREAATARTLRDGSRKVNTKLNLREAFATWRSWQFVLWCIICFTYPVAFSTTSNFLPQIVARLGFSVVKTNLWTVAPNCVGFVVLLCFAKSSDYFRERAFHIIGALTLSLIGMIILAGIDVLNNKGVAYFACFLMASGAYVPSVLVHSWHNNNDLDESSRAARTGFLVGLGNLAGIISGATFRVEYAPKYLPTLAATSACNVISILAVLTMSIWMRRENAKKNKEQSRVLRAQDVDTALLQDAEANIAIFDTIDPNPAFFELRSKYSVKAMHYKVDVSSTESLAAGFAALHQDFDGQLDIAVACAGINRNVAFVETTEKQFDQLSAVNIRGVFFTAQMAAKAMIANKTKKGSIILVSSIAARRAFKGQCSSAYCGTKGAVQAMCPPIAAELAQHGIRVNTVSPGYVRTEMTAAFPHLLESWKDDIMTASIAEPDDIRGACVFLASDASRYMTGEDILVDGW
;
A
#
# COMPACT_ATOMS: atom_id res chain seq x y z
N MET A 1 -35.84 60.86 -22.82
CA MET A 1 -35.11 61.61 -21.76
C MET A 1 -35.09 60.72 -20.53
N ALA A 2 -33.98 60.37 -19.88
CA ALA A 2 -32.58 60.64 -20.09
C ALA A 2 -31.77 59.52 -19.41
N GLU A 3 -30.55 59.37 -19.91
CA GLU A 3 -29.45 58.47 -19.55
C GLU A 3 -28.85 58.78 -18.16
N LYS A 4 -28.40 57.78 -17.38
CA LYS A 4 -26.99 57.49 -17.03
C LYS A 4 -26.77 56.62 -15.77
N HIS A 5 -25.65 55.89 -15.85
CA HIS A 5 -25.01 54.94 -14.94
C HIS A 5 -24.93 55.30 -13.45
N GLU A 6 -24.91 54.25 -12.61
CA GLU A 6 -23.80 54.03 -11.67
C GLU A 6 -23.68 52.54 -11.26
N ILE A 7 -22.43 52.10 -11.15
CA ILE A 7 -21.97 50.75 -10.80
C ILE A 7 -21.63 50.78 -9.30
N ASN A 8 -22.10 49.81 -8.50
CA ASN A 8 -21.22 49.05 -7.61
C ASN A 8 -21.90 47.87 -6.89
N ASN A 9 -21.09 46.81 -6.80
CA ASN A 9 -21.23 45.53 -6.13
C ASN A 9 -21.79 45.60 -4.70
N GLU A 10 -22.56 44.58 -4.31
CA GLU A 10 -22.16 43.63 -3.24
C GLU A 10 -23.09 42.39 -3.15
N THR A 11 -22.51 41.24 -3.53
CA THR A 11 -22.57 39.93 -2.86
C THR A 11 -23.92 39.34 -2.41
N ALA A 12 -24.50 38.50 -3.27
CA ALA A 12 -25.37 37.39 -2.87
C ALA A 12 -24.66 36.04 -3.15
N SER A 13 -24.78 35.15 -2.19
CA SER A 13 -24.06 33.89 -1.97
C SER A 13 -24.06 32.88 -3.12
N SER A 14 -22.87 32.46 -3.56
CA SER A 14 -22.68 31.21 -4.31
C SER A 14 -22.36 30.06 -3.35
N SER A 15 -23.28 29.10 -3.24
CA SER A 15 -23.02 27.76 -2.72
C SER A 15 -21.87 27.08 -3.49
N PRO A 16 -21.03 26.25 -2.86
CA PRO A 16 -19.94 25.58 -3.55
C PRO A 16 -20.50 24.53 -4.51
N SER A 17 -20.42 24.81 -5.81
CA SER A 17 -20.75 23.88 -6.88
C SER A 17 -19.76 22.73 -6.93
N GLU A 18 -20.31 21.56 -7.21
CA GLU A 18 -19.71 20.24 -7.24
C GLU A 18 -18.38 20.16 -7.98
N HIS A 19 -17.46 19.37 -7.42
CA HIS A 19 -16.19 19.01 -8.01
C HIS A 19 -16.38 18.42 -9.42
N ALA A 20 -15.97 19.18 -10.44
CA ALA A 20 -15.76 18.67 -11.78
C ALA A 20 -14.74 17.53 -11.74
N SER A 21 -15.17 16.34 -12.15
CA SER A 21 -14.35 15.16 -12.34
C SER A 21 -13.40 15.38 -13.52
N GLY A 22 -12.19 15.87 -13.24
CA GLY A 22 -11.09 15.91 -14.20
C GLY A 22 -10.54 14.51 -14.46
N GLU A 23 -10.25 14.21 -15.73
CA GLU A 23 -9.50 13.05 -16.20
C GLU A 23 -8.17 12.92 -15.45
N VAL A 24 -8.05 11.90 -14.59
CA VAL A 24 -6.78 11.54 -13.95
C VAL A 24 -6.08 10.52 -14.83
N LEU A 25 -5.41 11.03 -15.87
CA LEU A 25 -4.38 10.32 -16.61
C LEU A 25 -3.42 9.73 -15.57
N LEU A 26 -3.44 8.40 -15.36
CA LEU A 26 -2.53 7.69 -14.44
C LEU A 26 -1.10 7.70 -15.01
N VAL A 27 -0.53 8.89 -15.02
CA VAL A 27 0.88 9.17 -15.19
C VAL A 27 1.56 8.77 -13.90
N VAL A 28 2.59 7.92 -14.01
CA VAL A 28 3.50 7.67 -12.89
C VAL A 28 4.43 8.87 -12.73
N ASP A 29 4.02 9.80 -11.87
CA ASP A 29 4.89 10.90 -11.46
C ASP A 29 5.90 10.40 -10.42
N ALA A 30 7.04 9.90 -10.90
CA ALA A 30 8.08 9.33 -10.05
C ALA A 30 8.64 10.34 -9.02
N ALA A 31 8.63 11.63 -9.35
CA ALA A 31 9.06 12.70 -8.44
C ALA A 31 8.03 12.90 -7.32
N ALA A 32 6.74 12.96 -7.66
CA ALA A 32 5.65 13.04 -6.68
C ALA A 32 5.58 11.79 -5.80
N GLU A 33 5.75 10.57 -6.35
CA GLU A 33 5.82 9.35 -5.55
C GLU A 33 7.02 9.31 -4.60
N ARG A 34 8.17 9.83 -5.02
CA ARG A 34 9.35 9.94 -4.15
C ARG A 34 9.15 10.99 -3.06
N SER A 35 8.53 12.13 -3.39
CA SER A 35 8.17 13.18 -2.42
C SER A 35 7.15 12.67 -1.41
N TYR A 36 6.07 12.02 -1.88
CA TYR A 36 5.06 11.36 -1.07
C TYR A 36 5.69 10.41 -0.05
N ARG A 37 6.56 9.49 -0.50
CA ARG A 37 7.25 8.55 0.39
C ARG A 37 8.10 9.25 1.44
N ARG A 38 8.89 10.25 1.04
CA ARG A 38 9.72 11.01 1.98
C ARG A 38 8.89 11.75 3.02
N LYS A 39 7.74 12.31 2.62
CA LYS A 39 6.81 12.96 3.55
C LYS A 39 6.16 11.95 4.49
N LEU A 40 5.72 10.79 4.03
CA LEU A 40 5.23 9.75 4.93
C LEU A 40 6.29 9.32 5.94
N ASP A 41 7.51 9.06 5.47
CA ASP A 41 8.63 8.64 6.30
C ASP A 41 9.05 9.75 7.31
N ALA A 42 8.78 11.02 7.02
CA ALA A 42 9.10 12.16 7.90
C ALA A 42 7.95 12.58 8.84
N TYR A 43 6.70 12.48 8.41
CA TYR A 43 5.54 12.99 9.16
C TYR A 43 4.72 11.88 9.83
N LEU A 44 4.60 10.71 9.22
CA LEU A 44 3.78 9.61 9.73
C LEU A 44 4.59 8.64 10.60
N LEU A 45 5.70 8.14 10.05
CA LEU A 45 6.48 7.07 10.68
C LEU A 45 7.11 7.47 12.03
N PRO A 46 7.66 8.68 12.23
CA PRO A 46 8.24 9.07 13.50
C PRO A 46 7.19 9.16 14.61
N VAL A 47 6.01 9.69 14.32
CA VAL A 47 4.92 9.79 15.31
C VAL A 47 4.46 8.40 15.73
N LEU A 48 4.22 7.49 14.78
CA LEU A 48 3.87 6.10 15.10
C LEU A 48 4.96 5.42 15.93
N SER A 49 6.23 5.68 15.63
CA SER A 49 7.37 5.11 16.35
C SER A 49 7.47 5.67 17.78
N VAL A 50 7.23 6.97 17.98
CA VAL A 50 7.19 7.59 19.33
C VAL A 50 6.02 7.05 20.14
N MET A 51 4.84 6.88 19.53
CA MET A 51 3.70 6.27 20.21
C MET A 51 4.02 4.84 20.67
N TYR A 52 4.70 4.05 19.83
CA TYR A 52 5.11 2.69 20.20
C TYR A 52 6.28 2.62 21.17
N LEU A 53 7.17 3.62 21.13
CA LEU A 53 8.22 3.82 22.14
C LEU A 53 7.56 3.95 23.52
N PHE A 54 6.64 4.90 23.71
CA PHE A 54 5.93 5.08 24.98
C PHE A 54 5.16 3.82 25.41
N ASN A 55 4.48 3.18 24.46
CA ASN A 55 3.82 1.90 24.70
C ASN A 55 4.77 0.81 25.23
N ALA A 56 5.98 0.71 24.69
CA ALA A 56 6.97 -0.25 25.14
C ALA A 56 7.61 0.12 26.49
N ILE A 57 7.81 1.42 26.77
CA ILE A 57 8.30 1.87 28.08
C ILE A 57 7.25 1.58 29.16
N ASP A 58 5.97 1.87 28.92
CA ASP A 58 4.86 1.56 29.84
C ASP A 58 4.80 0.07 30.23
N ARG A 59 5.07 -0.83 29.27
CA ARG A 59 5.16 -2.27 29.55
C ARG A 59 6.32 -2.63 30.47
N SER A 60 7.48 -2.00 30.27
CA SER A 60 8.68 -2.25 31.07
C SER A 60 8.61 -1.70 32.50
N ASN A 61 7.78 -0.68 32.75
CA ASN A 61 7.64 -0.05 34.07
C ASN A 61 7.24 -1.01 35.18
N LEU A 62 6.44 -2.04 34.90
CA LEU A 62 6.09 -3.01 35.93
C LEU A 62 7.34 -3.73 36.46
N GLY A 63 8.29 -4.05 35.57
CA GLY A 63 9.57 -4.65 35.91
C GLY A 63 10.45 -3.72 36.73
N ASN A 64 10.53 -2.44 36.33
CA ASN A 64 11.32 -1.45 37.03
C ASN A 64 10.72 -1.07 38.39
N ALA A 65 9.41 -0.91 38.48
CA ALA A 65 8.69 -0.64 39.73
C ALA A 65 8.92 -1.75 40.76
N LYS A 66 9.02 -3.02 40.33
CA LYS A 66 9.41 -4.12 41.23
C LYS A 66 10.83 -3.94 41.79
N THR A 67 11.75 -3.35 41.03
CA THR A 67 13.11 -3.08 41.55
C THR A 67 13.11 -1.99 42.63
N ASP A 68 12.08 -1.15 42.66
CA ASP A 68 11.81 -0.13 43.68
C ASP A 68 10.81 -0.61 44.75
N HIS A 69 10.84 -1.92 45.07
CA HIS A 69 10.08 -2.52 46.18
C HIS A 69 8.54 -2.36 46.13
N MET A 70 7.96 -2.11 44.95
CA MET A 70 6.48 -2.04 44.78
C MET A 70 5.76 -3.29 45.30
N ASP A 71 6.40 -4.46 45.27
CA ASP A 71 5.84 -5.70 45.81
C ASP A 71 5.74 -5.69 47.34
N VAL A 72 6.64 -4.99 48.04
CA VAL A 72 6.58 -4.76 49.48
C VAL A 72 5.51 -3.72 49.80
N ASP A 73 5.52 -2.58 49.10
CA ASP A 73 4.58 -1.47 49.34
C ASP A 73 3.11 -1.88 49.17
N LEU A 74 2.82 -2.73 48.16
CA LEU A 74 1.47 -3.22 47.87
C LEU A 74 1.15 -4.57 48.51
N ASN A 75 2.04 -5.09 49.37
CA ASN A 75 1.90 -6.36 50.09
C ASN A 75 1.59 -7.57 49.18
N PHE A 76 2.38 -7.76 48.12
CA PHE A 76 2.23 -8.90 47.23
C PHE A 76 2.58 -10.22 47.94
N ARG A 77 1.70 -11.22 47.79
CA ARG A 77 1.98 -12.60 48.20
C ARG A 77 2.88 -13.31 47.17
N ALA A 78 3.50 -14.41 47.58
CA ALA A 78 4.28 -15.25 46.68
C ALA A 78 3.50 -15.57 45.38
N ASN A 79 4.18 -15.46 44.23
CA ASN A 79 3.64 -15.65 42.87
C ASN A 79 2.63 -14.61 42.34
N GLN A 80 2.17 -13.63 43.12
CA GLN A 80 1.22 -12.61 42.64
C GLN A 80 1.81 -11.71 41.55
N TYR A 81 3.08 -11.35 41.64
CA TYR A 81 3.77 -10.60 40.59
C TYR A 81 3.76 -11.34 39.23
N SER A 82 4.07 -12.64 39.24
CA SER A 82 4.03 -13.47 38.04
C SER A 82 2.61 -13.60 37.49
N LEU A 83 1.61 -13.62 38.38
CA LEU A 83 0.19 -13.64 37.99
C LEU A 83 -0.24 -12.36 37.26
N LEU A 84 0.27 -11.17 37.66
CA LEU A 84 0.02 -9.91 36.94
C LEU A 84 0.51 -9.98 35.49
N ILE A 85 1.74 -10.48 35.29
CA ILE A 85 2.33 -10.61 33.95
C ILE A 85 1.55 -11.63 33.12
N LEU A 86 1.20 -12.79 33.70
CA LEU A 86 0.52 -13.85 32.98
C LEU A 86 -0.90 -13.46 32.57
N LEU A 87 -1.67 -12.88 33.48
CA LEU A 87 -3.05 -12.48 33.21
C LEU A 87 -3.14 -11.30 32.24
N PHE A 88 -2.10 -10.44 32.16
CA PHE A 88 -2.02 -9.36 31.17
C PHE A 88 -2.14 -9.89 29.72
N TYR A 89 -1.50 -11.01 29.42
CA TYR A 89 -1.49 -11.58 28.06
C TYR A 89 -2.87 -12.04 27.56
N VAL A 90 -3.82 -12.32 28.45
CA VAL A 90 -5.15 -12.83 28.09
C VAL A 90 -5.98 -11.79 27.33
N PRO A 91 -6.34 -10.62 27.90
CA PRO A 91 -6.99 -9.55 27.15
C PRO A 91 -6.10 -9.01 26.03
N PHE A 92 -4.77 -8.95 26.24
CA PHE A 92 -3.81 -8.46 25.26
C PHE A 92 -3.85 -9.25 23.94
N GLY A 93 -4.01 -10.58 24.00
CA GLY A 93 -4.12 -11.41 22.80
C GLY A 93 -5.54 -11.54 22.25
N LEU A 94 -6.58 -11.55 23.10
CA LEU A 94 -7.96 -11.78 22.66
C LEU A 94 -8.62 -10.54 22.01
N LEU A 95 -8.26 -9.34 22.47
CA LEU A 95 -8.89 -8.10 22.00
C LEU A 95 -8.21 -7.49 20.77
N ASP A 96 -7.14 -8.11 20.30
CA ASP A 96 -6.38 -7.70 19.12
C ASP A 96 -7.25 -7.72 17.83
N LEU A 97 -7.98 -8.82 17.60
CA LEU A 97 -8.90 -8.96 16.47
C LEU A 97 -10.02 -7.91 16.47
N PRO A 98 -10.85 -7.77 17.53
CA PRO A 98 -11.94 -6.80 17.51
C PRO A 98 -11.44 -5.37 17.36
N LEU A 99 -10.33 -5.00 18.02
CA LEU A 99 -9.77 -3.66 17.90
C LEU A 99 -9.20 -3.37 16.51
N SER A 100 -8.58 -4.35 15.85
CA SER A 100 -8.14 -4.20 14.45
C SER A 100 -9.31 -3.94 13.49
N LEU A 101 -10.43 -4.65 13.68
CA LEU A 101 -11.65 -4.43 12.90
C LEU A 101 -12.27 -3.06 13.17
N LEU A 102 -12.24 -2.60 14.42
CA LEU A 102 -12.67 -1.24 14.77
C LEU A 102 -11.77 -0.18 14.14
N THR A 103 -10.47 -0.41 14.03
CA THR A 103 -9.54 0.46 13.27
C THR A 103 -9.93 0.57 11.81
N LYS A 104 -10.33 -0.53 11.16
CA LYS A 104 -10.87 -0.47 9.79
C LYS A 104 -12.19 0.32 9.72
N ARG A 105 -13.05 0.22 10.75
CA ARG A 105 -14.35 0.92 10.81
C ARG A 105 -14.24 2.43 11.08
N PHE A 106 -13.41 2.83 12.04
CA PHE A 106 -13.32 4.20 12.56
C PHE A 106 -12.06 4.96 12.11
N SER A 107 -11.23 4.35 11.24
CA SER A 107 -9.92 4.84 10.81
C SER A 107 -8.84 4.82 11.90
N GLY A 108 -7.60 4.58 11.49
CA GLY A 108 -6.42 4.65 12.37
C GLY A 108 -6.19 6.04 12.98
N LYS A 109 -6.61 7.12 12.30
CA LYS A 109 -6.54 8.49 12.84
C LYS A 109 -7.23 8.61 14.20
N THR A 110 -8.40 8.00 14.35
CA THR A 110 -9.19 8.10 15.58
C THR A 110 -8.86 6.97 16.53
N MET A 111 -8.74 5.74 16.02
CA MET A 111 -8.57 4.57 16.88
C MET A 111 -7.19 4.52 17.54
N LEU A 112 -6.09 4.82 16.83
CA LEU A 112 -4.74 4.72 17.43
C LEU A 112 -4.56 5.68 18.62
N PRO A 113 -4.95 6.98 18.53
CA PRO A 113 -4.91 7.88 19.67
C PRO A 113 -5.87 7.51 20.80
N VAL A 114 -7.07 7.01 20.50
CA VAL A 114 -8.03 6.58 21.54
C VAL A 114 -7.49 5.38 22.32
N LEU A 115 -6.88 4.41 21.64
CA LEU A 115 -6.21 3.28 22.30
C LEU A 115 -5.07 3.78 23.19
N MET A 116 -4.24 4.70 22.68
CA MET A 116 -3.13 5.30 23.43
C MET A 116 -3.57 6.11 24.65
N LEU A 117 -4.63 6.90 24.49
CA LEU A 117 -5.25 7.63 25.59
C LEU A 117 -5.77 6.67 26.66
N GLY A 118 -6.40 5.57 26.24
CA GLY A 118 -6.91 4.53 27.15
C GLY A 118 -5.80 3.88 27.97
N PHE A 119 -4.75 3.34 27.33
CA PHE A 119 -3.68 2.69 28.07
C PHE A 119 -2.82 3.67 28.88
N GLY A 120 -2.54 4.89 28.38
CA GLY A 120 -1.80 5.91 29.13
C GLY A 120 -2.56 6.43 30.37
N SER A 121 -3.89 6.57 30.25
CA SER A 121 -4.74 6.93 31.40
C SER A 121 -4.72 5.82 32.47
N MET A 122 -4.82 4.55 32.06
CA MET A 122 -4.71 3.41 32.98
C MET A 122 -3.30 3.25 33.57
N ALA A 123 -2.25 3.62 32.82
CA ALA A 123 -0.88 3.68 33.33
C ALA A 123 -0.75 4.72 34.45
N THR A 124 -1.30 5.91 34.24
CA THR A 124 -1.30 6.98 35.25
C THR A 124 -2.12 6.59 36.49
N LEU A 125 -3.29 5.97 36.31
CA LEU A 125 -4.16 5.55 37.42
C LEU A 125 -3.57 4.43 38.28
N GLN A 126 -2.57 3.68 37.79
CA GLN A 126 -1.88 2.66 38.61
C GLN A 126 -1.17 3.27 39.83
N THR A 127 -0.80 4.55 39.77
CA THR A 127 -0.19 5.28 40.90
C THR A 127 -1.11 5.35 42.13
N ALA A 128 -2.43 5.37 41.91
CA ALA A 128 -3.43 5.46 42.97
C ALA A 128 -3.82 4.09 43.55
N ALA A 129 -3.27 2.99 43.03
CA ALA A 129 -3.58 1.67 43.52
C ALA A 129 -2.85 1.36 44.84
N THR A 130 -3.58 0.85 45.83
CA THR A 130 -3.07 0.56 47.17
C THR A 130 -2.99 -0.95 47.48
N ASN A 131 -3.43 -1.80 46.55
CA ASN A 131 -3.45 -3.24 46.75
C ASN A 131 -3.30 -4.01 45.42
N PHE A 132 -3.00 -5.30 45.53
CA PHE A 132 -2.87 -6.21 44.40
C PHE A 132 -4.09 -6.24 43.48
N GLY A 133 -5.31 -6.25 44.03
CA GLY A 133 -6.55 -6.32 43.25
C GLY A 133 -6.75 -5.09 42.37
N GLY A 134 -6.45 -3.90 42.91
CA GLY A 134 -6.50 -2.63 42.18
C GLY A 134 -5.51 -2.59 41.02
N ILE A 135 -4.24 -2.97 41.26
CA ILE A 135 -3.24 -3.04 40.20
C ILE A 135 -3.61 -4.09 39.14
N LEU A 136 -4.10 -5.27 39.54
CA LEU A 136 -4.52 -6.29 38.60
C LEU A 136 -5.66 -5.79 37.70
N ALA A 137 -6.69 -5.18 38.28
CA ALA A 137 -7.83 -4.64 37.52
C ALA A 137 -7.37 -3.57 36.50
N LEU A 138 -6.56 -2.61 36.94
CA LEU A 138 -6.03 -1.56 36.07
C LEU A 138 -5.16 -2.14 34.95
N ARG A 139 -4.32 -3.15 35.24
CA ARG A 139 -3.50 -3.80 34.21
C ARG A 139 -4.31 -4.57 33.20
N LEU A 140 -5.40 -5.23 33.59
CA LEU A 140 -6.29 -5.93 32.64
C LEU A 140 -7.01 -4.97 31.70
N ILE A 141 -7.45 -3.81 32.22
CA ILE A 141 -8.05 -2.75 31.40
C ILE A 141 -7.00 -2.13 30.49
N LEU A 142 -5.80 -1.85 31.02
CA LEU A 142 -4.66 -1.35 30.23
C LEU A 142 -4.35 -2.30 29.08
N ALA A 143 -4.21 -3.59 29.36
CA ALA A 143 -3.97 -4.63 28.36
C ALA A 143 -5.05 -4.67 27.27
N SER A 144 -6.30 -4.38 27.65
CA SER A 144 -7.43 -4.35 26.73
C SER A 144 -7.31 -3.21 25.72
N PHE A 145 -6.86 -2.02 26.14
CA PHE A 145 -6.57 -0.92 25.22
C PHE A 145 -5.28 -1.14 24.43
N GLU A 146 -4.29 -1.78 25.05
CA GLU A 146 -2.98 -1.99 24.44
C GLU A 146 -3.00 -3.05 23.33
N ALA A 147 -3.84 -4.07 23.48
CA ALA A 147 -3.98 -5.22 22.57
C ALA A 147 -3.92 -4.77 21.10
N GLY A 148 -4.88 -3.94 20.71
CA GLY A 148 -5.08 -3.56 19.32
C GLY A 148 -4.07 -2.57 18.76
N PHE A 149 -3.13 -2.05 19.55
CA PHE A 149 -2.27 -0.95 19.09
C PHE A 149 -1.33 -1.40 17.98
N TYR A 150 -0.54 -2.47 18.22
CA TYR A 150 0.42 -2.97 17.25
C TYR A 150 -0.25 -3.44 15.95
N CYS A 151 -1.31 -4.27 16.05
CA CYS A 151 -2.00 -4.78 14.87
C CYS A 151 -2.66 -3.65 14.06
N SER A 152 -3.19 -2.63 14.73
CA SER A 152 -3.82 -1.47 14.09
C SER A 152 -2.79 -0.62 13.37
N VAL A 153 -1.60 -0.40 13.93
CA VAL A 153 -0.52 0.32 13.22
C VAL A 153 -0.03 -0.47 12.02
N VAL A 154 0.18 -1.78 12.15
CA VAL A 154 0.60 -2.62 11.03
C VAL A 154 -0.42 -2.54 9.89
N PHE A 155 -1.71 -2.72 10.19
CA PHE A 155 -2.78 -2.57 9.21
C PHE A 155 -2.81 -1.16 8.63
N TYR A 156 -2.71 -0.13 9.46
CA TYR A 156 -2.74 1.26 9.05
C TYR A 156 -1.57 1.60 8.10
N LEU A 157 -0.36 1.10 8.35
CA LEU A 157 0.78 1.24 7.43
C LEU A 157 0.53 0.59 6.06
N THR A 158 -0.26 -0.48 5.98
CA THR A 158 -0.64 -1.11 4.69
C THR A 158 -1.51 -0.22 3.80
N LEU A 159 -2.10 0.86 4.36
CA LEU A 159 -2.90 1.83 3.61
C LEU A 159 -2.04 2.92 2.95
N PHE A 160 -0.83 3.18 3.47
CA PHE A 160 0.03 4.26 3.00
C PHE A 160 1.24 3.76 2.19
N TYR A 161 1.74 2.56 2.52
CA TYR A 161 2.95 1.98 1.94
C TYR A 161 2.65 0.79 1.04
N THR A 162 3.47 0.61 0.02
CA THR A 162 3.37 -0.53 -0.91
C THR A 162 4.03 -1.78 -0.35
N ARG A 163 3.72 -2.93 -0.96
CA ARG A 163 4.25 -4.26 -0.59
C ARG A 163 5.78 -4.32 -0.51
N ALA A 164 6.45 -3.59 -1.40
CA ALA A 164 7.91 -3.54 -1.50
C ALA A 164 8.57 -2.66 -0.42
N GLU A 165 7.79 -1.84 0.28
CA GLU A 165 8.31 -0.88 1.26
C GLU A 165 7.87 -1.17 2.68
N LEU A 166 6.77 -1.91 2.84
CA LEU A 166 6.07 -2.10 4.10
C LEU A 166 6.96 -2.63 5.24
N SER A 167 7.81 -3.64 5.00
CA SER A 167 8.52 -4.32 6.09
C SER A 167 9.57 -3.43 6.74
N PHE A 168 10.34 -2.67 5.97
CA PHE A 168 11.32 -1.75 6.55
C PHE A 168 10.67 -0.67 7.42
N ARG A 169 9.45 -0.24 7.10
CA ARG A 169 8.72 0.78 7.90
C ARG A 169 8.13 0.16 9.16
N ILE A 170 7.56 -1.04 9.06
CA ILE A 170 7.17 -1.80 10.25
C ILE A 170 8.41 -2.06 11.13
N ALA A 171 9.60 -2.27 10.56
CA ALA A 171 10.83 -2.44 11.32
C ALA A 171 11.28 -1.19 12.08
N ILE A 172 11.18 0.00 11.48
CA ILE A 172 11.46 1.27 12.18
C ILE A 172 10.47 1.46 13.33
N PHE A 173 9.18 1.29 13.04
CA PHE A 173 8.10 1.40 14.02
C PHE A 173 8.30 0.42 15.18
N PHE A 174 8.35 -0.89 14.91
CA PHE A 174 8.49 -1.91 15.93
C PHE A 174 9.85 -1.85 16.63
N GLY A 175 10.89 -1.46 15.90
CA GLY A 175 12.25 -1.32 16.41
C GLY A 175 12.39 -0.26 17.50
N SER A 176 11.49 0.74 17.54
CA SER A 176 11.42 1.68 18.67
C SER A 176 11.21 0.97 20.01
N ALA A 177 10.54 -0.19 20.07
CA ALA A 177 10.41 -0.95 21.31
C ALA A 177 11.76 -1.52 21.82
N LEU A 178 12.70 -1.85 20.92
CA LEU A 178 14.04 -2.27 21.34
C LEU A 178 14.82 -1.08 21.93
N LEU A 179 14.62 0.11 21.38
CA LEU A 179 15.19 1.34 21.94
C LEU A 179 14.55 1.66 23.29
N ALA A 180 13.22 1.55 23.42
CA ALA A 180 12.53 1.68 24.71
C ALA A 180 13.11 0.72 25.76
N ALA A 181 13.29 -0.56 25.41
CA ALA A 181 13.88 -1.55 26.31
C ALA A 181 15.32 -1.20 26.73
N ALA A 182 16.08 -0.51 25.88
CA ALA A 182 17.43 -0.05 26.19
C ALA A 182 17.44 1.18 27.12
N PHE A 183 16.49 2.11 26.96
CA PHE A 183 16.48 3.38 27.72
C PHE A 183 15.57 3.37 28.97
N SER A 184 14.60 2.46 29.04
CA SER A 184 13.64 2.37 30.15
C SER A 184 14.30 2.25 31.53
N GLY A 185 15.31 1.38 31.65
CA GLY A 185 16.03 1.21 32.92
C GLY A 185 16.81 2.46 33.35
N LEU A 186 17.25 3.29 32.40
CA LEU A 186 17.91 4.58 32.68
C LEU A 186 16.93 5.63 33.18
N ILE A 187 15.73 5.69 32.58
CA ILE A 187 14.65 6.59 33.03
C ILE A 187 14.26 6.23 34.45
N SER A 188 14.03 4.94 34.72
CA SER A 188 13.68 4.45 36.06
C SER A 188 14.76 4.78 37.10
N PHE A 189 16.04 4.58 36.76
CA PHE A 189 17.14 4.96 37.64
C PHE A 189 17.13 6.46 37.98
N GLY A 190 16.82 7.34 37.03
CA GLY A 190 16.73 8.78 37.26
C GLY A 190 15.53 9.18 38.11
N VAL A 191 14.36 8.57 37.86
CA VAL A 191 13.12 8.86 38.61
C VAL A 191 13.22 8.39 40.07
N PHE A 192 13.84 7.26 40.33
CA PHE A 192 14.00 6.73 41.70
C PHE A 192 14.93 7.58 42.59
N GLN A 193 15.62 8.59 42.05
CA GLN A 193 16.38 9.56 42.86
C GLN A 193 15.50 10.67 43.44
N ILE A 194 14.23 10.76 43.02
CA ILE A 194 13.28 11.75 43.52
C ILE A 194 12.77 11.25 44.87
N ASN A 195 13.25 11.86 45.95
CA ASN A 195 12.84 11.51 47.31
C ASN A 195 11.69 12.42 47.76
N ASP A 196 10.47 11.88 47.82
CA ASP A 196 9.31 12.50 48.45
C ASP A 196 8.79 11.61 49.59
N PRO A 197 8.44 12.16 50.77
CA PRO A 197 7.94 11.37 51.90
C PRO A 197 6.55 10.75 51.70
N ASN A 198 5.75 11.22 50.73
CA ASN A 198 4.35 10.76 50.54
C ASN A 198 4.13 9.92 49.28
N ILE A 199 5.09 9.92 48.34
CA ILE A 199 4.96 9.26 47.03
C ILE A 199 6.20 8.39 46.79
N HIS A 200 5.98 7.11 46.52
CA HIS A 200 7.05 6.16 46.23
C HIS A 200 7.66 6.41 44.83
N GLY A 201 8.92 6.05 44.61
CA GLY A 201 9.62 6.24 43.33
C GLY A 201 8.88 5.59 42.15
N TRP A 202 8.33 4.38 42.35
CA TRP A 202 7.51 3.69 41.36
C TRP A 202 6.20 4.42 41.01
N GLN A 203 5.62 5.19 41.93
CA GLN A 203 4.44 6.01 41.64
C GLN A 203 4.80 7.21 40.77
N PHE A 204 5.94 7.87 41.03
CA PHE A 204 6.44 8.90 40.12
C PHE A 204 6.71 8.36 38.72
N LEU A 205 7.26 7.15 38.62
CA LEU A 205 7.53 6.50 37.34
C LEU A 205 6.26 6.33 36.51
N PHE A 206 5.22 5.70 37.06
CA PHE A 206 3.94 5.53 36.35
C PHE A 206 3.22 6.86 36.06
N MET A 207 3.37 7.87 36.93
CA MET A 207 2.77 9.18 36.73
C MET A 207 3.41 9.92 35.56
N ILE A 208 4.74 10.03 35.55
CA ILE A 208 5.48 10.79 34.54
C ILE A 208 5.29 10.16 33.16
N GLU A 209 5.47 8.85 33.07
CA GLU A 209 5.40 8.15 31.79
C GLU A 209 3.96 8.02 31.30
N GLY A 210 3.01 7.70 32.19
CA GLY A 210 1.59 7.65 31.85
C GLY A 210 1.06 9.00 31.34
N LEU A 211 1.44 10.10 31.99
CA LEU A 211 1.06 11.46 31.54
C LEU A 211 1.70 11.81 30.19
N ALA A 212 2.98 11.47 29.99
CA ALA A 212 3.65 11.67 28.71
C ALA A 212 2.97 10.88 27.58
N THR A 213 2.54 9.65 27.85
CA THR A 213 1.74 8.83 26.93
C THR A 213 0.39 9.50 26.60
N VAL A 214 -0.32 10.04 27.58
CA VAL A 214 -1.59 10.76 27.37
C VAL A 214 -1.40 12.01 26.51
N LEU A 215 -0.37 12.81 26.78
CA LEU A 215 -0.04 14.01 25.99
C LEU A 215 0.30 13.63 24.54
N CYS A 216 1.07 12.56 24.35
CA CYS A 216 1.40 12.05 23.03
C CYS A 216 0.15 11.56 22.28
N ALA A 217 -0.80 10.94 22.96
CA ALA A 217 -2.08 10.52 22.38
C ALA A 217 -2.90 11.73 21.88
N VAL A 218 -3.02 12.78 22.69
CA VAL A 218 -3.73 14.01 22.30
C VAL A 218 -3.08 14.65 21.08
N PHE A 219 -1.75 14.74 21.06
CA PHE A 219 -1.00 15.23 19.89
C PHE A 219 -1.26 14.36 18.64
N ALA A 220 -1.18 13.04 18.77
CA ALA A 220 -1.38 12.10 17.67
C ALA A 220 -2.79 12.21 17.04
N TYR A 221 -3.81 12.53 17.82
CA TYR A 221 -5.19 12.74 17.32
C TYR A 221 -5.30 13.87 16.30
N PHE A 222 -4.59 14.98 16.55
CA PHE A 222 -4.57 16.11 15.62
C PHE A 222 -3.59 15.90 14.46
N TRP A 223 -2.55 15.08 14.65
CA TRP A 223 -1.49 14.89 13.66
C TRP A 223 -1.76 13.79 12.63
N LEU A 224 -2.33 12.65 13.04
CA LEU A 224 -2.46 11.49 12.17
C LEU A 224 -3.48 11.72 11.03
N PRO A 225 -3.13 11.45 9.76
CA PRO A 225 -4.08 11.49 8.65
C PRO A 225 -5.04 10.28 8.70
N ALA A 226 -6.23 10.37 8.10
CA ALA A 226 -7.12 9.19 8.08
C ALA A 226 -6.74 8.20 6.98
N ARG A 227 -6.32 8.73 5.82
CA ARG A 227 -5.95 8.01 4.60
C ARG A 227 -5.00 8.87 3.74
N PRO A 228 -4.32 8.31 2.73
CA PRO A 228 -3.49 9.10 1.82
C PRO A 228 -4.21 10.28 1.16
N GLU A 229 -5.50 10.14 0.82
CA GLU A 229 -6.27 11.18 0.13
C GLU A 229 -6.62 12.37 1.04
N THR A 230 -6.65 12.14 2.35
CA THR A 230 -7.03 13.15 3.37
C THR A 230 -5.83 13.68 4.15
N ALA A 231 -4.61 13.29 3.78
CA ALA A 231 -3.42 13.70 4.50
C ALA A 231 -3.12 15.19 4.31
N TRP A 232 -3.12 15.93 5.42
CA TRP A 232 -3.01 17.39 5.45
C TRP A 232 -1.65 17.91 4.96
N PHE A 233 -0.58 17.11 5.08
CA PHE A 233 0.78 17.48 4.65
C PHE A 233 1.09 17.15 3.17
N LEU A 234 0.17 16.48 2.47
CA LEU A 234 0.32 16.14 1.05
C LEU A 234 -0.31 17.20 0.15
N THR A 235 0.37 17.53 -0.94
CA THR A 235 -0.17 18.38 -2.01
C THR A 235 -1.15 17.59 -2.88
N ALA A 236 -1.99 18.28 -3.66
CA ALA A 236 -2.94 17.62 -4.58
C ALA A 236 -2.24 16.63 -5.51
N ARG A 237 -1.12 17.05 -6.12
CA ARG A 237 -0.24 16.22 -6.97
C ARG A 237 0.27 14.96 -6.27
N GLU A 238 0.63 15.05 -4.99
CA GLU A 238 1.11 13.90 -4.21
C GLU A 238 -0.03 12.95 -3.82
N ARG A 239 -1.24 13.47 -3.57
CA ARG A 239 -2.44 12.66 -3.26
C ARG A 239 -2.90 11.85 -4.47
N GLU A 240 -2.88 12.46 -5.66
CA GLU A 240 -3.15 11.75 -6.91
C GLU A 240 -2.12 10.64 -7.15
N ALA A 241 -0.82 10.96 -6.99
CA ALA A 241 0.24 9.96 -7.10
C ALA A 241 0.08 8.82 -6.07
N ALA A 242 -0.38 9.10 -4.85
CA ALA A 242 -0.65 8.08 -3.83
C ALA A 242 -1.83 7.16 -4.20
N THR A 243 -2.90 7.73 -4.76
CA THR A 243 -4.08 6.97 -5.20
C THR A 243 -3.72 6.07 -6.37
N ALA A 244 -3.03 6.63 -7.36
CA ALA A 244 -2.48 5.93 -8.51
C ALA A 244 -1.63 4.73 -8.12
N ARG A 245 -0.70 4.96 -7.19
CA ARG A 245 0.23 3.97 -6.66
C ARG A 245 -0.47 2.84 -5.91
N THR A 246 -1.52 3.14 -5.15
CA THR A 246 -2.29 2.14 -4.39
C THR A 246 -3.13 1.23 -5.29
N LEU A 247 -3.73 1.79 -6.35
CA LEU A 247 -4.45 1.01 -7.38
C LEU A 247 -3.50 0.05 -8.11
N ARG A 248 -2.29 0.54 -8.41
CA ARG A 248 -1.23 -0.22 -9.09
C ARG A 248 -0.67 -1.38 -8.27
N ASP A 249 -0.61 -1.25 -6.95
CA ASP A 249 -0.11 -2.29 -6.03
C ASP A 249 -1.14 -3.42 -5.76
N GLY A 250 -2.26 -3.44 -6.49
CA GLY A 250 -3.14 -4.59 -6.63
C GLY A 250 -4.41 -4.59 -5.77
N SER A 251 -4.71 -3.53 -5.02
CA SER A 251 -6.00 -3.42 -4.32
C SER A 251 -7.15 -3.36 -5.33
N ARG A 252 -7.96 -4.43 -5.43
CA ARG A 252 -9.10 -4.52 -6.39
C ARG A 252 -10.09 -3.36 -6.26
N LYS A 253 -10.18 -2.75 -5.08
CA LYS A 253 -11.03 -1.60 -4.76
C LYS A 253 -10.33 -0.78 -3.68
N VAL A 254 -10.22 0.52 -3.87
CA VAL A 254 -9.77 1.46 -2.83
C VAL A 254 -11.02 1.94 -2.08
N ASN A 255 -10.92 2.14 -0.76
CA ASN A 255 -12.00 2.71 0.06
C ASN A 255 -13.24 1.80 0.27
N THR A 256 -13.05 0.49 0.42
CA THR A 256 -14.15 -0.43 0.76
C THR A 256 -14.62 -0.26 2.21
N LYS A 257 -15.94 -0.31 2.44
CA LYS A 257 -16.51 -0.41 3.79
C LYS A 257 -16.15 -1.77 4.40
N LEU A 258 -16.11 -1.85 5.73
CA LEU A 258 -15.84 -3.10 6.43
C LEU A 258 -16.89 -4.15 6.04
N ASN A 259 -16.43 -5.25 5.44
CA ASN A 259 -17.26 -6.39 5.08
C ASN A 259 -16.80 -7.63 5.85
N LEU A 260 -17.55 -8.02 6.88
CA LEU A 260 -17.19 -9.14 7.75
C LEU A 260 -17.13 -10.47 6.98
N ARG A 261 -17.98 -10.66 5.95
CA ARG A 261 -17.97 -11.90 5.17
C ARG A 261 -16.66 -12.06 4.39
N GLU A 262 -16.19 -10.98 3.77
CA GLU A 262 -14.90 -10.96 3.06
C GLU A 262 -13.73 -11.05 4.04
N ALA A 263 -13.84 -10.40 5.20
CA ALA A 263 -12.82 -10.38 6.24
C ALA A 263 -12.43 -11.79 6.72
N PHE A 264 -13.41 -12.70 6.85
CA PHE A 264 -13.18 -14.07 7.31
C PHE A 264 -13.16 -15.13 6.19
N ALA A 265 -13.42 -14.75 4.93
CA ALA A 265 -13.50 -15.71 3.81
C ALA A 265 -12.19 -16.49 3.63
N THR A 266 -11.05 -15.83 3.83
CA THR A 266 -9.72 -16.40 3.61
C THR A 266 -9.29 -17.38 4.69
N TRP A 267 -9.98 -17.45 5.82
CA TRP A 267 -9.66 -18.31 6.96
C TRP A 267 -9.99 -19.78 6.72
N ARG A 268 -10.86 -20.06 5.73
CA ARG A 268 -11.19 -21.43 5.30
C ARG A 268 -10.06 -22.11 4.53
N SER A 269 -9.04 -21.35 4.12
CA SER A 269 -7.88 -21.91 3.43
C SER A 269 -6.98 -22.66 4.41
N TRP A 270 -6.42 -23.80 3.98
CA TRP A 270 -5.45 -24.54 4.78
C TRP A 270 -4.18 -23.71 5.09
N GLN A 271 -3.86 -22.73 4.24
CA GLN A 271 -2.76 -21.77 4.44
C GLN A 271 -2.93 -20.96 5.74
N PHE A 272 -4.16 -20.65 6.12
CA PHE A 272 -4.45 -19.94 7.35
C PHE A 272 -3.98 -20.72 8.59
N VAL A 273 -4.13 -22.05 8.59
CA VAL A 273 -3.65 -22.91 9.69
C VAL A 273 -2.13 -22.81 9.84
N LEU A 274 -1.38 -22.81 8.73
CA LEU A 274 0.08 -22.60 8.78
C LEU A 274 0.44 -21.22 9.32
N TRP A 275 -0.29 -20.16 8.94
CA TRP A 275 -0.09 -18.83 9.52
C TRP A 275 -0.31 -18.81 11.02
N CYS A 276 -1.33 -19.51 11.53
CA CYS A 276 -1.58 -19.64 12.96
C CYS A 276 -0.41 -20.33 13.67
N ILE A 277 0.11 -21.43 13.12
CA ILE A 277 1.27 -22.14 13.70
C ILE A 277 2.49 -21.22 13.75
N ILE A 278 2.79 -20.52 12.66
CA ILE A 278 3.92 -19.57 12.61
C ILE A 278 3.72 -18.47 13.66
N CYS A 279 2.57 -17.82 13.67
CA CYS A 279 2.31 -16.67 14.55
C CYS A 279 2.19 -17.04 16.02
N PHE A 280 1.83 -18.27 16.36
CA PHE A 280 1.86 -18.73 17.76
C PHE A 280 3.27 -19.11 18.23
N THR A 281 4.15 -19.56 17.33
CA THR A 281 5.44 -20.14 17.72
C THR A 281 6.61 -19.16 17.67
N TYR A 282 6.69 -18.31 16.64
CA TYR A 282 7.79 -17.33 16.53
C TYR A 282 7.88 -16.34 17.72
N PRO A 283 6.77 -15.80 18.28
CA PRO A 283 6.84 -14.75 19.28
C PRO A 283 7.27 -15.25 20.67
N VAL A 284 7.36 -16.58 20.87
CA VAL A 284 7.89 -17.14 22.11
C VAL A 284 9.33 -16.66 22.30
N ALA A 285 10.15 -16.65 21.24
CA ALA A 285 11.52 -16.14 21.31
C ALA A 285 11.60 -14.64 21.58
N PHE A 286 10.72 -13.87 20.95
CA PHE A 286 10.55 -12.44 21.23
C PHE A 286 10.22 -12.19 22.70
N SER A 287 9.20 -12.86 23.22
CA SER A 287 8.72 -12.70 24.60
C SER A 287 9.80 -13.13 25.60
N THR A 288 10.51 -14.23 25.33
CA THR A 288 11.60 -14.71 26.17
C THR A 288 12.74 -13.70 26.24
N THR A 289 13.12 -13.12 25.10
CA THR A 289 14.16 -12.09 25.03
C THR A 289 13.70 -10.81 25.71
N SER A 290 12.53 -10.28 25.35
CA SER A 290 12.04 -8.99 25.83
C SER A 290 11.81 -8.96 27.34
N ASN A 291 11.23 -10.03 27.90
CA ASN A 291 10.84 -10.04 29.32
C ASN A 291 11.97 -10.48 30.25
N PHE A 292 12.88 -11.34 29.77
CA PHE A 292 13.82 -12.04 30.64
C PHE A 292 15.30 -11.80 30.32
N LEU A 293 15.63 -11.01 29.30
CA LEU A 293 17.03 -10.64 29.01
C LEU A 293 17.77 -10.06 30.24
N PRO A 294 17.20 -9.16 31.06
CA PRO A 294 17.87 -8.70 32.28
C PRO A 294 18.18 -9.84 33.25
N GLN A 295 17.27 -10.80 33.40
CA GLN A 295 17.46 -11.94 34.29
C GLN A 295 18.50 -12.93 33.73
N ILE A 296 18.60 -13.06 32.40
CA ILE A 296 19.64 -13.86 31.75
C ILE A 296 21.02 -13.21 31.94
N VAL A 297 21.11 -11.88 31.81
CA VAL A 297 22.35 -11.12 32.05
C VAL A 297 22.72 -11.13 33.54
N ALA A 298 21.75 -11.10 34.45
CA ALA A 298 21.98 -11.19 35.89
C ALA A 298 22.72 -12.47 36.30
N ARG A 299 22.53 -13.57 35.55
CA ARG A 299 23.25 -14.85 35.75
C ARG A 299 24.76 -14.71 35.61
N LEU A 300 25.26 -13.65 34.97
CA LEU A 300 26.68 -13.38 34.84
C LEU A 300 27.32 -12.89 36.16
N GLY A 301 26.48 -12.63 37.19
CA GLY A 301 26.90 -12.22 38.53
C GLY A 301 27.25 -10.74 38.63
N PHE A 302 26.62 -9.88 37.83
CA PHE A 302 26.78 -8.43 37.90
C PHE A 302 25.82 -7.81 38.93
N SER A 303 26.12 -6.59 39.41
CA SER A 303 25.17 -5.81 40.21
C SER A 303 23.92 -5.46 39.41
N VAL A 304 22.83 -5.07 40.09
CA VAL A 304 21.54 -4.76 39.43
C VAL A 304 21.69 -3.64 38.39
N VAL A 305 22.36 -2.55 38.77
CA VAL A 305 22.61 -1.41 37.86
C VAL A 305 23.48 -1.84 36.67
N LYS A 306 24.55 -2.60 36.92
CA LYS A 306 25.42 -3.10 35.85
C LYS A 306 24.67 -4.07 34.94
N THR A 307 23.82 -4.93 35.48
CA THR A 307 23.01 -5.88 34.70
C THR A 307 22.08 -5.14 33.73
N ASN A 308 21.37 -4.12 34.21
CA ASN A 308 20.47 -3.31 33.38
C ASN A 308 21.24 -2.54 32.29
N LEU A 309 22.44 -2.03 32.58
CA LEU A 309 23.28 -1.39 31.55
C LEU A 309 23.76 -2.38 30.49
N TRP A 310 24.01 -3.63 30.86
CA TRP A 310 24.49 -4.65 29.94
C TRP A 310 23.39 -5.22 29.03
N THR A 311 22.11 -4.92 29.27
CA THR A 311 21.03 -5.29 28.31
C THR A 311 20.92 -4.31 27.14
N VAL A 312 21.46 -3.09 27.29
CA VAL A 312 21.43 -2.03 26.27
C VAL A 312 22.09 -2.48 24.97
N ALA A 313 23.31 -3.02 25.04
CA ALA A 313 24.06 -3.34 23.83
C ALA A 313 23.42 -4.48 23.00
N PRO A 314 22.96 -5.61 23.57
CA PRO A 314 22.22 -6.62 22.82
C PRO A 314 20.95 -6.08 22.14
N ASN A 315 20.19 -5.21 22.81
CA ASN A 315 18.98 -4.61 22.23
C ASN A 315 19.29 -3.63 21.10
N CYS A 316 20.32 -2.79 21.25
CA CYS A 316 20.77 -1.87 20.20
C CYS A 316 21.28 -2.62 18.95
N VAL A 317 22.05 -3.70 19.14
CA VAL A 317 22.48 -4.54 18.01
C VAL A 317 21.28 -5.25 17.39
N GLY A 318 20.35 -5.75 18.21
CA GLY A 318 19.10 -6.32 17.72
C GLY A 318 18.30 -5.36 16.84
N PHE A 319 18.28 -4.07 17.19
CA PHE A 319 17.60 -3.04 16.39
C PHE A 319 18.27 -2.83 15.03
N VAL A 320 19.60 -2.76 14.99
CA VAL A 320 20.34 -2.63 13.73
C VAL A 320 20.14 -3.86 12.85
N VAL A 321 20.24 -5.06 13.42
CA VAL A 321 20.02 -6.32 12.68
C VAL A 321 18.60 -6.41 12.15
N LEU A 322 17.60 -5.99 12.95
CA LEU A 322 16.21 -5.90 12.53
C LEU A 322 16.04 -5.03 11.26
N LEU A 323 16.62 -3.83 11.25
CA LEU A 323 16.57 -2.93 10.10
C LEU A 323 17.28 -3.51 8.87
N CYS A 324 18.44 -4.13 9.06
CA CYS A 324 19.20 -4.77 7.97
C CYS A 324 18.41 -5.93 7.33
N PHE A 325 17.85 -6.83 8.15
CA PHE A 325 17.03 -7.93 7.66
C PHE A 325 15.76 -7.44 6.96
N ALA A 326 15.09 -6.43 7.51
CA ALA A 326 13.89 -5.85 6.90
C ALA A 326 14.19 -5.19 5.55
N LYS A 327 15.26 -4.39 5.47
CA LYS A 327 15.68 -3.73 4.22
C LYS A 327 16.11 -4.74 3.16
N SER A 328 16.90 -5.75 3.56
CA SER A 328 17.30 -6.84 2.67
C SER A 328 16.09 -7.64 2.17
N SER A 329 15.14 -7.92 3.06
CA SER A 329 13.91 -8.63 2.71
C SER A 329 13.03 -7.85 1.72
N ASP A 330 12.92 -6.53 1.87
CA ASP A 330 12.23 -5.64 0.93
C ASP A 330 12.93 -5.60 -0.43
N TYR A 331 14.26 -5.49 -0.43
CA TYR A 331 15.07 -5.43 -1.65
C TYR A 331 14.97 -6.71 -2.49
N PHE A 332 15.17 -7.87 -1.87
CA PHE A 332 15.12 -9.16 -2.58
C PHE A 332 13.68 -9.66 -2.83
N ARG A 333 12.68 -9.04 -2.20
CA ARG A 333 11.27 -9.49 -2.18
C ARG A 333 11.10 -10.94 -1.71
N GLU A 334 11.99 -11.39 -0.84
CA GLU A 334 12.07 -12.77 -0.36
C GLU A 334 11.93 -12.81 1.17
N ARG A 335 10.70 -13.04 1.66
CA ARG A 335 10.38 -12.98 3.10
C ARG A 335 10.85 -14.22 3.87
N ALA A 336 10.61 -15.39 3.30
CA ALA A 336 10.80 -16.67 3.99
C ALA A 336 12.25 -16.90 4.44
N PHE A 337 13.23 -16.68 3.57
CA PHE A 337 14.64 -16.93 3.89
C PHE A 337 15.17 -16.01 5.01
N HIS A 338 14.74 -14.75 5.03
CA HIS A 338 15.11 -13.81 6.08
C HIS A 338 14.49 -14.19 7.42
N ILE A 339 13.25 -14.67 7.44
CA ILE A 339 12.60 -15.20 8.66
C ILE A 339 13.36 -16.42 9.19
N ILE A 340 13.68 -17.39 8.32
CA ILE A 340 14.42 -18.60 8.70
C ILE A 340 15.82 -18.24 9.22
N GLY A 341 16.53 -17.34 8.54
CA GLY A 341 17.86 -16.90 8.98
C GLY A 341 17.82 -16.26 10.37
N ALA A 342 16.83 -15.41 10.64
CA ALA A 342 16.69 -14.77 11.95
C ALA A 342 16.30 -15.76 13.06
N LEU A 343 15.34 -16.66 12.81
CA LEU A 343 14.98 -17.71 13.76
C LEU A 343 16.16 -18.65 14.05
N THR A 344 17.00 -18.94 13.04
CA THR A 344 18.21 -19.75 13.20
C THR A 344 19.25 -19.03 14.06
N LEU A 345 19.44 -17.72 13.86
CA LEU A 345 20.33 -16.90 14.69
C LEU A 345 19.89 -16.92 16.17
N SER A 346 18.59 -16.75 16.42
CA SER A 346 18.01 -16.84 17.76
C SER A 346 18.18 -18.23 18.37
N LEU A 347 17.94 -19.29 17.58
CA LEU A 347 18.10 -20.68 18.00
C LEU A 347 19.54 -20.99 18.41
N ILE A 348 20.54 -20.54 17.65
CA ILE A 348 21.96 -20.72 18.00
C ILE A 348 22.26 -20.04 19.34
N GLY A 349 21.79 -18.81 19.55
CA GLY A 349 21.97 -18.10 20.83
C GLY A 349 21.39 -18.87 22.02
N MET A 350 20.20 -19.43 21.87
CA MET A 350 19.56 -20.21 22.94
C MET A 350 20.24 -21.55 23.22
N ILE A 351 20.70 -22.25 22.18
CA ILE A 351 21.45 -23.51 22.33
C ILE A 351 22.76 -23.26 23.08
N ILE A 352 23.47 -22.17 22.74
CA ILE A 352 24.70 -21.78 23.45
C ILE A 352 24.39 -21.52 24.93
N LEU A 353 23.37 -20.70 25.25
CA LEU A 353 22.99 -20.40 26.64
C LEU A 353 22.53 -21.63 27.43
N ALA A 354 21.95 -22.63 26.76
CA ALA A 354 21.51 -23.87 27.37
C ALA A 354 22.68 -24.85 27.63
N GLY A 355 23.67 -24.87 26.73
CA GLY A 355 24.78 -25.82 26.75
C GLY A 355 25.99 -25.41 27.58
N ILE A 356 26.20 -24.11 27.83
CA ILE A 356 27.38 -23.61 28.56
C ILE A 356 27.09 -23.32 30.03
N ASP A 357 28.14 -23.39 30.84
CA ASP A 357 28.13 -22.78 32.17
C ASP A 357 28.40 -21.27 32.06
N VAL A 358 27.36 -20.49 32.36
CA VAL A 358 27.31 -19.03 32.19
C VAL A 358 28.29 -18.31 33.11
N LEU A 359 28.61 -18.87 34.28
CA LEU A 359 29.53 -18.24 35.24
C LEU A 359 31.00 -18.40 34.81
N ASN A 360 31.33 -19.56 34.24
CA ASN A 360 32.69 -19.87 33.78
C ASN A 360 33.00 -19.24 32.41
N ASN A 361 31.99 -19.02 31.56
CA ASN A 361 32.16 -18.50 30.20
C ASN A 361 31.34 -17.22 29.95
N LYS A 362 31.54 -16.19 30.79
CA LYS A 362 30.74 -14.95 30.77
C LYS A 362 30.71 -14.26 29.40
N GLY A 363 31.84 -14.23 28.69
CA GLY A 363 31.93 -13.62 27.36
C GLY A 363 31.07 -14.33 26.30
N VAL A 364 31.09 -15.66 26.30
CA VAL A 364 30.30 -16.48 25.37
C VAL A 364 28.80 -16.38 25.68
N ALA A 365 28.44 -16.39 26.97
CA ALA A 365 27.06 -16.19 27.40
C ALA A 365 26.52 -14.80 27.02
N TYR A 366 27.36 -13.76 27.15
CA TYR A 366 26.98 -12.42 26.73
C TYR A 366 26.84 -12.33 25.20
N PHE A 367 27.78 -12.91 24.44
CA PHE A 367 27.67 -13.01 22.97
C PHE A 367 26.38 -13.73 22.53
N ALA A 368 26.00 -14.79 23.22
CA ALA A 368 24.75 -15.50 22.94
C ALA A 368 23.50 -14.63 23.15
N CYS A 369 23.54 -13.66 24.08
CA CYS A 369 22.48 -12.66 24.24
C CYS A 369 22.35 -11.76 23.01
N PHE A 370 23.45 -11.39 22.33
CA PHE A 370 23.40 -10.64 21.07
C PHE A 370 22.74 -11.46 19.96
N LEU A 371 23.07 -12.75 19.83
CA LEU A 371 22.46 -13.63 18.82
C LEU A 371 20.96 -13.81 19.07
N MET A 372 20.60 -14.04 20.33
CA MET A 372 19.21 -14.20 20.76
C MET A 372 18.40 -12.94 20.44
N ALA A 373 18.86 -11.76 20.86
CA ALA A 373 18.21 -10.49 20.56
C ALA A 373 18.14 -10.24 19.05
N SER A 374 19.25 -10.40 18.32
CA SER A 374 19.30 -10.13 16.87
C SER A 374 18.33 -10.98 16.05
N GLY A 375 18.07 -12.22 16.45
CA GLY A 375 17.15 -13.12 15.74
C GLY A 375 15.69 -13.01 16.18
N ALA A 376 15.42 -12.74 17.46
CA ALA A 376 14.08 -12.88 18.04
C ALA A 376 13.07 -11.81 17.56
N TYR A 377 13.52 -10.59 17.26
CA TYR A 377 12.63 -9.47 16.90
C TYR A 377 12.27 -9.41 15.40
N VAL A 378 13.09 -10.00 14.53
CA VAL A 378 12.92 -9.94 13.06
C VAL A 378 11.61 -10.57 12.57
N PRO A 379 11.20 -11.78 13.03
CA PRO A 379 9.99 -12.42 12.55
C PRO A 379 8.73 -11.61 12.83
N SER A 380 8.67 -10.86 13.94
CA SER A 380 7.53 -9.97 14.27
C SER A 380 7.22 -9.00 13.14
N VAL A 381 8.24 -8.51 12.44
CA VAL A 381 8.06 -7.59 11.32
C VAL A 381 7.77 -8.34 10.02
N LEU A 382 8.61 -9.33 9.71
CA LEU A 382 8.58 -9.97 8.39
C LEU A 382 7.35 -10.84 8.20
N VAL A 383 6.91 -11.59 9.22
CA VAL A 383 5.71 -12.44 9.13
C VAL A 383 4.47 -11.58 8.85
N HIS A 384 4.31 -10.47 9.57
CA HIS A 384 3.15 -9.60 9.40
C HIS A 384 3.14 -8.83 8.09
N SER A 385 4.31 -8.46 7.57
CA SER A 385 4.39 -7.94 6.20
C SER A 385 4.09 -9.01 5.13
N TRP A 386 4.50 -10.25 5.36
CA TRP A 386 4.37 -11.32 4.36
C TRP A 386 2.92 -11.72 4.12
N HIS A 387 2.13 -11.94 5.19
CA HIS A 387 0.73 -12.31 5.02
C HIS A 387 -0.13 -11.13 4.51
N ASN A 388 0.19 -9.88 4.91
CA ASN A 388 -0.50 -8.68 4.42
C ASN A 388 -0.21 -8.42 2.94
N ASN A 389 1.02 -8.63 2.48
CA ASN A 389 1.37 -8.47 1.08
C ASN A 389 0.70 -9.51 0.17
N ASN A 390 0.32 -10.66 0.71
CA ASN A 390 -0.38 -11.70 -0.03
C ASN A 390 -1.91 -11.52 -0.01
N ASP A 391 -2.43 -10.54 0.72
CA ASP A 391 -3.85 -10.25 0.81
C ASP A 391 -4.18 -8.94 0.08
N LEU A 392 -5.12 -9.03 -0.86
CA LEU A 392 -5.52 -7.90 -1.71
C LEU A 392 -6.70 -7.14 -1.12
N ASP A 393 -7.41 -7.73 -0.15
CA ASP A 393 -8.62 -7.14 0.43
C ASP A 393 -8.32 -6.42 1.76
N GLU A 394 -8.80 -5.19 1.88
CA GLU A 394 -8.57 -4.37 3.07
C GLU A 394 -9.24 -4.95 4.33
N SER A 395 -10.44 -5.52 4.22
CA SER A 395 -11.17 -6.10 5.37
C SER A 395 -10.51 -7.39 5.84
N SER A 396 -10.06 -8.23 4.90
CA SER A 396 -9.29 -9.44 5.20
C SER A 396 -7.93 -9.14 5.81
N ARG A 397 -7.20 -8.11 5.34
CA ARG A 397 -5.95 -7.64 5.97
C ARG A 397 -6.15 -7.21 7.42
N ALA A 398 -7.21 -6.44 7.72
CA ALA A 398 -7.51 -6.02 9.09
C ALA A 398 -7.81 -7.23 9.99
N ALA A 399 -8.74 -8.11 9.59
CA ALA A 399 -9.10 -9.29 10.39
C ALA A 399 -7.92 -10.24 10.60
N ARG A 400 -7.18 -10.55 9.52
CA ARG A 400 -6.04 -11.47 9.59
C ARG A 400 -4.90 -10.89 10.42
N THR A 401 -4.58 -9.61 10.27
CA THR A 401 -3.54 -8.97 11.10
C THR A 401 -3.94 -9.00 12.56
N GLY A 402 -5.16 -8.58 12.91
CA GLY A 402 -5.64 -8.61 14.29
C GLY A 402 -5.58 -10.01 14.90
N PHE A 403 -6.12 -11.03 14.21
CA PHE A 403 -6.11 -12.39 14.74
C PHE A 403 -4.69 -12.98 14.91
N LEU A 404 -3.83 -12.81 13.90
CA LEU A 404 -2.49 -13.39 13.93
C LEU A 404 -1.57 -12.70 14.94
N VAL A 405 -1.67 -11.38 15.11
CA VAL A 405 -0.96 -10.66 16.17
C VAL A 405 -1.47 -11.12 17.54
N GLY A 406 -2.78 -11.17 17.74
CA GLY A 406 -3.38 -11.61 19.00
C GLY A 406 -2.96 -13.01 19.41
N LEU A 407 -2.93 -13.94 18.45
CA LEU A 407 -2.40 -15.29 18.67
C LEU A 407 -0.93 -15.27 19.08
N GLY A 408 -0.13 -14.38 18.50
CA GLY A 408 1.27 -14.23 18.86
C GLY A 408 1.48 -13.63 20.24
N ASN A 409 0.63 -12.71 20.66
CA ASN A 409 0.63 -12.16 22.02
C ASN A 409 0.31 -13.23 23.06
N LEU A 410 -0.61 -14.18 22.78
CA LEU A 410 -0.88 -15.33 23.66
C LEU A 410 0.33 -16.25 23.84
N ALA A 411 1.27 -16.27 22.89
CA ALA A 411 2.50 -17.05 23.02
C ALA A 411 3.39 -16.57 24.20
N GLY A 412 3.21 -15.32 24.64
CA GLY A 412 3.85 -14.79 25.84
C GLY A 412 3.51 -15.57 27.11
N ILE A 413 2.35 -16.24 27.16
CA ILE A 413 1.94 -17.12 28.27
C ILE A 413 2.90 -18.31 28.39
N ILE A 414 3.36 -18.89 27.28
CA ILE A 414 4.31 -20.02 27.29
C ILE A 414 5.66 -19.57 27.87
N SER A 415 6.13 -18.40 27.42
CA SER A 415 7.39 -17.82 27.90
C SER A 415 7.29 -17.53 29.41
N GLY A 416 6.22 -16.87 29.85
CA GLY A 416 5.99 -16.56 31.27
C GLY A 416 5.76 -17.80 32.16
N ALA A 417 5.08 -18.82 31.65
CA ALA A 417 4.80 -20.04 32.40
C ALA A 417 6.03 -20.93 32.60
N THR A 418 6.95 -20.93 31.62
CA THR A 418 8.19 -21.72 31.67
C THR A 418 9.31 -20.98 32.39
N PHE A 419 9.30 -19.65 32.45
CA PHE A 419 10.30 -18.85 33.18
C PHE A 419 9.95 -18.74 34.67
N ARG A 420 10.22 -19.80 35.44
CA ARG A 420 9.98 -19.86 36.90
C ARG A 420 11.26 -19.76 37.69
N VAL A 421 11.17 -19.17 38.89
CA VAL A 421 12.27 -19.08 39.86
C VAL A 421 12.83 -20.45 40.23
N GLU A 422 11.98 -21.48 40.24
CA GLU A 422 12.34 -22.89 40.47
C GLU A 422 13.39 -23.42 39.47
N TYR A 423 13.45 -22.85 38.27
CA TYR A 423 14.38 -23.27 37.23
C TYR A 423 15.65 -22.40 37.18
N ALA A 424 15.78 -21.42 38.09
CA ALA A 424 17.00 -20.66 38.26
C ALA A 424 18.16 -21.57 38.73
N PRO A 425 19.42 -21.28 38.38
CA PRO A 425 19.85 -20.18 37.51
C PRO A 425 19.84 -20.54 36.02
N LYS A 426 19.65 -21.81 35.62
CA LYS A 426 19.84 -22.24 34.22
C LYS A 426 18.66 -21.94 33.29
N TYR A 427 17.43 -21.92 33.81
CA TYR A 427 16.18 -21.74 33.06
C TYR A 427 16.07 -22.67 31.83
N LEU A 428 16.56 -23.90 31.96
CA LEU A 428 16.65 -24.86 30.87
C LEU A 428 15.28 -25.17 30.22
N PRO A 429 14.16 -25.32 30.97
CA PRO A 429 12.85 -25.53 30.38
C PRO A 429 12.41 -24.39 29.45
N THR A 430 12.68 -23.12 29.81
CA THR A 430 12.35 -21.97 28.98
C THR A 430 13.16 -21.97 27.68
N LEU A 431 14.47 -22.20 27.77
CA LEU A 431 15.36 -22.24 26.61
C LEU A 431 14.99 -23.41 25.67
N ALA A 432 14.67 -24.58 26.23
CA ALA A 432 14.24 -25.74 25.46
C ALA A 432 12.89 -25.50 24.78
N ALA A 433 11.88 -24.99 25.50
CA ALA A 433 10.55 -24.72 24.94
C ALA A 433 10.61 -23.65 23.83
N THR A 434 11.38 -22.58 24.05
CA THR A 434 11.57 -21.52 23.05
C THR A 434 12.32 -22.04 21.82
N SER A 435 13.34 -22.89 22.02
CA SER A 435 14.08 -23.52 20.92
C SER A 435 13.20 -24.46 20.09
N ALA A 436 12.35 -25.25 20.74
CA ALA A 436 11.37 -26.10 20.06
C ALA A 436 10.38 -25.27 19.23
N CYS A 437 9.89 -24.15 19.77
CA CYS A 437 9.02 -23.23 19.03
C CYS A 437 9.73 -22.62 17.81
N ASN A 438 11.00 -22.24 17.92
CA ASN A 438 11.80 -21.77 16.78
C ASN A 438 11.91 -22.83 15.68
N VAL A 439 12.20 -24.09 16.04
CA VAL A 439 12.28 -25.19 15.08
C VAL A 439 10.94 -25.42 14.38
N ILE A 440 9.84 -25.45 15.13
CA ILE A 440 8.49 -25.58 14.56
C ILE A 440 8.18 -24.43 13.60
N SER A 441 8.50 -23.19 13.99
CA SER A 441 8.31 -22.01 13.14
C SER A 441 9.16 -22.07 11.86
N ILE A 442 10.42 -22.53 11.95
CA ILE A 442 11.30 -22.69 10.77
C ILE A 442 10.69 -23.70 9.79
N LEU A 443 10.26 -24.86 10.30
CA LEU A 443 9.63 -25.89 9.47
C LEU A 443 8.35 -25.38 8.81
N ALA A 444 7.48 -24.70 9.56
CA ALA A 444 6.23 -24.15 9.02
C ALA A 444 6.48 -23.07 7.95
N VAL A 445 7.46 -22.17 8.16
CA VAL A 445 7.87 -21.15 7.18
C VAL A 445 8.46 -21.80 5.92
N LEU A 446 9.27 -22.85 6.06
CA LEU A 446 9.81 -23.63 4.94
C LEU A 446 8.69 -24.29 4.13
N THR A 447 7.74 -24.96 4.79
CA THR A 447 6.59 -25.59 4.13
C THR A 447 5.77 -24.57 3.35
N MET A 448 5.48 -23.41 3.97
CA MET A 448 4.72 -22.34 3.32
C MET A 448 5.47 -21.77 2.11
N SER A 449 6.79 -21.56 2.24
CA SER A 449 7.65 -21.05 1.16
C SER A 449 7.72 -22.02 -0.04
N ILE A 450 7.94 -23.31 0.22
CA ILE A 450 8.00 -24.35 -0.82
C ILE A 450 6.66 -24.44 -1.54
N TRP A 451 5.55 -24.41 -0.81
CA TRP A 451 4.23 -24.45 -1.42
C TRP A 451 3.97 -23.22 -2.31
N MET A 452 4.21 -22.00 -1.81
CA MET A 452 4.01 -20.78 -2.61
C MET A 452 4.87 -20.78 -3.88
N ARG A 453 6.12 -21.24 -3.79
CA ARG A 453 7.01 -21.37 -4.96
C ARG A 453 6.49 -22.37 -5.98
N ARG A 454 5.99 -23.53 -5.53
CA ARG A 454 5.38 -24.55 -6.40
C ARG A 454 4.12 -24.03 -7.08
N GLU A 455 3.27 -23.34 -6.35
CA GLU A 455 2.04 -22.76 -6.89
C GLU A 455 2.34 -21.65 -7.91
N ASN A 456 3.30 -20.79 -7.64
CA ASN A 456 3.75 -19.77 -8.58
C ASN A 456 4.39 -20.39 -9.83
N ALA A 457 5.19 -21.46 -9.68
CA ALA A 457 5.76 -22.18 -10.81
C ALA A 457 4.68 -22.86 -11.68
N LYS A 458 3.64 -23.40 -11.05
CA LYS A 458 2.47 -23.96 -11.75
C LYS A 458 1.75 -22.87 -12.57
N LYS A 459 1.45 -21.72 -11.95
CA LYS A 459 0.83 -20.57 -12.64
C LYS A 459 1.69 -20.02 -13.78
N ASN A 460 3.00 -19.93 -13.57
CA ASN A 460 3.96 -19.53 -14.60
C ASN A 460 3.93 -20.49 -15.81
N LYS A 461 3.82 -21.79 -15.55
CA LYS A 461 3.66 -22.81 -16.60
C LYS A 461 2.33 -22.70 -17.33
N GLU A 462 1.23 -22.46 -16.61
CA GLU A 462 -0.11 -22.26 -17.20
C GLU A 462 -0.20 -20.98 -18.04
N GLN A 463 0.52 -19.93 -17.65
CA GLN A 463 0.54 -18.63 -18.34
C GLN A 463 1.65 -18.51 -19.38
N SER A 464 2.45 -19.56 -19.61
CA SER A 464 3.64 -19.54 -20.50
C SER A 464 4.58 -18.35 -20.23
N ARG A 465 4.71 -17.92 -18.97
CA ARG A 465 5.55 -16.81 -18.54
C ARG A 465 6.45 -17.25 -17.40
N VAL A 466 7.71 -16.84 -17.40
CA VAL A 466 8.62 -17.03 -16.26
C VAL A 466 8.69 -15.71 -15.49
N LEU A 467 7.77 -15.52 -14.54
CA LEU A 467 7.78 -14.34 -13.67
C LEU A 467 8.49 -14.68 -12.36
N ARG A 468 9.57 -13.96 -12.03
CA ARG A 468 10.14 -13.92 -10.68
C ARG A 468 9.36 -12.93 -9.83
N ALA A 469 9.47 -13.02 -8.50
CA ALA A 469 8.86 -12.03 -7.58
C ALA A 469 9.35 -10.58 -7.83
N GLN A 470 10.51 -10.45 -8.46
CA GLN A 470 11.15 -9.21 -8.90
C GLN A 470 10.54 -8.68 -10.21
N ASP A 471 10.06 -9.58 -11.08
CA ASP A 471 9.55 -9.30 -12.43
C ASP A 471 8.04 -8.98 -12.45
N VAL A 472 7.35 -9.16 -11.31
CA VAL A 472 6.02 -8.58 -11.09
C VAL A 472 6.23 -7.08 -10.88
N ASP A 473 6.33 -6.40 -12.01
CA ASP A 473 6.59 -4.99 -12.06
C ASP A 473 5.26 -4.25 -11.99
N THR A 474 4.99 -3.64 -10.83
CA THR A 474 3.86 -2.73 -10.71
C THR A 474 4.09 -1.47 -11.55
N ALA A 475 5.30 -1.17 -12.04
CA ALA A 475 5.62 0.06 -12.76
C ALA A 475 5.53 0.01 -14.30
N LEU A 476 5.03 -1.07 -14.91
CA LEU A 476 4.99 -1.22 -16.38
C LEU A 476 3.90 -0.37 -17.07
N LEU A 477 4.06 0.96 -17.03
CA LEU A 477 3.61 1.92 -18.04
C LEU A 477 4.56 3.16 -18.03
N GLN A 478 5.87 2.96 -17.91
CA GLN A 478 6.82 4.08 -17.73
C GLN A 478 7.69 4.48 -18.93
N ASP A 479 7.72 3.76 -20.05
CA ASP A 479 8.66 4.10 -21.13
C ASP A 479 7.97 4.39 -22.46
N ALA A 480 7.26 5.51 -22.55
CA ALA A 480 6.94 6.11 -23.84
C ALA A 480 7.44 7.56 -23.88
N GLU A 481 8.72 7.74 -24.19
CA GLU A 481 9.35 9.02 -24.56
C GLU A 481 8.88 9.48 -25.96
N ALA A 482 7.58 9.32 -26.27
CA ALA A 482 7.04 9.64 -27.57
C ALA A 482 6.83 11.15 -27.71
N ASN A 483 7.41 11.72 -28.75
CA ASN A 483 7.06 13.04 -29.25
C ASN A 483 5.62 13.00 -29.82
N ILE A 484 4.80 14.02 -29.54
CA ILE A 484 3.36 14.01 -29.84
C ILE A 484 3.00 15.19 -30.75
N ALA A 485 2.18 14.92 -31.76
CA ALA A 485 1.52 15.93 -32.58
C ALA A 485 0.00 15.72 -32.54
N ILE A 486 -0.77 16.79 -32.36
CA ILE A 486 -2.24 16.76 -32.44
C ILE A 486 -2.70 17.60 -33.63
N PHE A 487 -3.53 16.99 -34.48
CA PHE A 487 -4.26 17.66 -35.54
C PHE A 487 -5.71 17.78 -35.10
N ASP A 488 -6.18 19.00 -34.88
CA ASP A 488 -7.57 19.27 -34.53
C ASP A 488 -7.97 20.68 -34.98
N THR A 489 -9.25 20.89 -35.24
CA THR A 489 -9.82 22.23 -35.48
C THR A 489 -10.01 23.03 -34.19
N ILE A 490 -10.04 22.33 -33.04
CA ILE A 490 -10.18 22.90 -31.70
C ILE A 490 -8.79 22.99 -31.05
N ASP A 491 -8.57 24.02 -30.23
CA ASP A 491 -7.34 24.15 -29.46
C ASP A 491 -7.31 23.13 -28.31
N PRO A 492 -6.18 22.44 -28.08
CA PRO A 492 -6.10 21.42 -27.05
C PRO A 492 -6.17 22.06 -25.66
N ASN A 493 -6.58 21.26 -24.68
CA ASN A 493 -6.52 21.64 -23.28
C ASN A 493 -5.09 22.13 -22.91
N PRO A 494 -4.93 23.22 -22.15
CA PRO A 494 -3.62 23.70 -21.68
C PRO A 494 -2.70 22.61 -21.11
N ALA A 495 -3.26 21.57 -20.48
CA ALA A 495 -2.53 20.41 -19.97
C ALA A 495 -1.70 19.67 -21.04
N PHE A 496 -2.07 19.77 -22.32
CA PHE A 496 -1.29 19.19 -23.43
C PHE A 496 0.08 19.85 -23.56
N PHE A 497 0.17 21.17 -23.41
CA PHE A 497 1.45 21.88 -23.54
C PHE A 497 2.36 21.65 -22.32
N GLU A 498 1.79 21.32 -21.17
CA GLU A 498 2.55 20.94 -19.97
C GLU A 498 3.36 19.65 -20.17
N LEU A 499 2.96 18.77 -21.09
CA LEU A 499 3.69 17.55 -21.46
C LEU A 499 5.15 17.84 -21.86
N ARG A 500 5.39 18.98 -22.53
CA ARG A 500 6.74 19.41 -22.95
C ARG A 500 7.68 19.53 -21.75
N SER A 501 7.19 20.17 -20.70
CA SER A 501 7.96 20.42 -19.48
C SER A 501 8.10 19.18 -18.60
N LYS A 502 7.10 18.28 -18.63
CA LYS A 502 7.01 17.15 -17.72
C LYS A 502 7.82 15.94 -18.15
N TYR A 503 7.93 15.68 -19.46
CA TYR A 503 8.61 14.48 -19.99
C TYR A 503 9.73 14.80 -20.96
N SER A 504 10.10 16.07 -21.14
CA SER A 504 11.12 16.49 -22.11
C SER A 504 10.82 16.00 -23.54
N VAL A 505 9.54 15.91 -23.91
CA VAL A 505 9.07 15.52 -25.24
C VAL A 505 8.63 16.75 -26.05
N LYS A 506 8.78 16.70 -27.37
CA LYS A 506 8.14 17.68 -28.26
C LYS A 506 6.64 17.37 -28.33
N ALA A 507 5.79 18.35 -28.01
CA ALA A 507 4.32 18.22 -28.10
C ALA A 507 3.74 19.39 -28.91
N MET A 508 3.36 19.18 -30.17
CA MET A 508 2.91 20.25 -31.07
C MET A 508 1.41 20.09 -31.41
N HIS A 509 0.72 21.21 -31.60
CA HIS A 509 -0.66 21.23 -32.08
C HIS A 509 -0.72 22.00 -33.39
N TYR A 510 -1.52 21.48 -34.32
CA TYR A 510 -1.75 22.07 -35.63
C TYR A 510 -3.25 22.16 -35.88
N LYS A 511 -3.70 23.34 -36.28
CA LYS A 511 -5.09 23.58 -36.61
C LYS A 511 -5.42 22.98 -37.97
N VAL A 512 -6.00 21.78 -37.98
CA VAL A 512 -6.19 20.98 -39.20
C VAL A 512 -7.63 20.49 -39.29
N ASP A 513 -8.27 20.79 -40.43
CA ASP A 513 -9.57 20.24 -40.79
C ASP A 513 -9.35 19.00 -41.68
N VAL A 514 -9.60 17.82 -41.12
CA VAL A 514 -9.41 16.54 -41.82
C VAL A 514 -10.34 16.37 -43.02
N SER A 515 -11.43 17.13 -43.13
CA SER A 515 -12.32 17.08 -44.30
C SER A 515 -11.70 17.77 -45.53
N SER A 516 -10.65 18.59 -45.34
CA SER A 516 -9.92 19.27 -46.40
C SER A 516 -8.54 18.66 -46.63
N THR A 517 -8.31 18.14 -47.84
CA THR A 517 -7.01 17.60 -48.24
C THR A 517 -5.90 18.64 -48.28
N GLU A 518 -6.25 19.91 -48.55
CA GLU A 518 -5.30 21.02 -48.51
C GLU A 518 -4.88 21.34 -47.07
N SER A 519 -5.84 21.35 -46.13
CA SER A 519 -5.56 21.55 -44.70
C SER A 519 -4.71 20.40 -44.13
N LEU A 520 -5.03 19.15 -44.47
CA LEU A 520 -4.22 17.99 -44.13
C LEU A 520 -2.80 18.09 -44.67
N ALA A 521 -2.63 18.45 -45.95
CA ALA A 521 -1.31 18.59 -46.57
C ALA A 521 -0.46 19.66 -45.87
N ALA A 522 -1.07 20.82 -45.54
CA ALA A 522 -0.41 21.87 -44.79
C ALA A 522 0.00 21.41 -43.37
N GLY A 523 -0.88 20.69 -42.67
CA GLY A 523 -0.61 20.12 -41.35
C GLY A 523 0.55 19.11 -41.35
N PHE A 524 0.56 18.18 -42.31
CA PHE A 524 1.66 17.21 -42.46
C PHE A 524 2.98 17.87 -42.89
N ALA A 525 2.95 18.95 -43.69
CA ALA A 525 4.14 19.72 -44.03
C ALA A 525 4.75 20.40 -42.79
N ALA A 526 3.92 21.01 -41.95
CA ALA A 526 4.37 21.61 -40.69
C ALA A 526 4.90 20.55 -39.71
N LEU A 527 4.21 19.41 -39.57
CA LEU A 527 4.68 18.26 -38.78
C LEU A 527 6.04 17.76 -39.27
N HIS A 528 6.23 17.64 -40.58
CA HIS A 528 7.49 17.22 -41.17
C HIS A 528 8.63 18.17 -40.81
N GLN A 529 8.37 19.48 -40.79
CA GLN A 529 9.35 20.49 -40.40
C GLN A 529 9.71 20.43 -38.91
N ASP A 530 8.71 20.32 -38.01
CA ASP A 530 8.93 20.44 -36.57
C ASP A 530 9.51 19.16 -35.92
N PHE A 531 9.27 18.00 -36.54
CA PHE A 531 9.72 16.69 -36.07
C PHE A 531 10.80 16.06 -36.95
N ASP A 532 11.49 16.86 -37.76
CA ASP A 532 12.62 16.41 -38.60
C ASP A 532 12.24 15.22 -39.51
N GLY A 533 11.00 15.22 -39.99
CA GLY A 533 10.40 14.19 -40.83
C GLY A 533 10.09 12.85 -40.14
N GLN A 534 10.25 12.75 -38.82
CA GLN A 534 9.98 11.52 -38.08
C GLN A 534 8.48 11.32 -37.82
N LEU A 535 7.98 10.13 -38.12
CA LEU A 535 6.62 9.68 -37.84
C LEU A 535 6.60 8.16 -37.80
N ASP A 536 6.34 7.57 -36.63
CA ASP A 536 6.27 6.12 -36.45
C ASP A 536 4.86 5.62 -36.12
N ILE A 537 4.03 6.47 -35.52
CA ILE A 537 2.67 6.13 -35.09
C ILE A 537 1.71 7.22 -35.59
N ALA A 538 0.58 6.81 -36.16
CA ALA A 538 -0.50 7.71 -36.54
C ALA A 538 -1.84 7.16 -36.04
N VAL A 539 -2.63 8.01 -35.38
CA VAL A 539 -3.98 7.68 -34.92
C VAL A 539 -4.98 8.57 -35.66
N ALA A 540 -5.72 8.01 -36.60
CA ALA A 540 -6.78 8.71 -37.30
C ALA A 540 -8.09 8.55 -36.53
N CYS A 541 -8.35 9.47 -35.59
CA CYS A 541 -9.48 9.40 -34.65
C CYS A 541 -10.66 10.34 -34.95
N ALA A 542 -10.46 11.33 -35.82
CA ALA A 542 -11.48 12.34 -36.09
C ALA A 542 -12.80 11.71 -36.55
N GLY A 543 -13.91 12.20 -35.99
CA GLY A 543 -15.23 11.76 -36.35
C GLY A 543 -16.31 12.71 -35.87
N ILE A 544 -17.47 12.66 -36.51
CA ILE A 544 -18.70 13.36 -36.12
C ILE A 544 -19.88 12.38 -36.20
N ASN A 545 -20.93 12.63 -35.41
CA ASN A 545 -22.15 11.85 -35.42
C ASN A 545 -23.38 12.78 -35.39
N ARG A 546 -24.50 12.31 -35.96
CA ARG A 546 -25.81 12.97 -35.90
C ARG A 546 -26.88 11.93 -35.57
N ASN A 547 -27.75 12.26 -34.62
CA ASN A 547 -28.92 11.44 -34.28
C ASN A 547 -30.13 11.89 -35.12
N VAL A 548 -30.27 11.36 -36.33
CA VAL A 548 -31.31 11.73 -37.30
C VAL A 548 -31.91 10.44 -37.90
N ALA A 549 -33.23 10.40 -38.05
CA ALA A 549 -33.91 9.25 -38.64
C ALA A 549 -33.43 8.98 -40.07
N PHE A 550 -33.44 7.71 -40.48
CA PHE A 550 -33.01 7.32 -41.83
C PHE A 550 -33.73 8.11 -42.94
N VAL A 551 -35.05 8.24 -42.83
CA VAL A 551 -35.90 8.95 -43.81
C VAL A 551 -35.74 10.47 -43.80
N GLU A 552 -35.14 11.03 -42.75
CA GLU A 552 -34.92 12.47 -42.57
C GLU A 552 -33.47 12.89 -42.86
N THR A 553 -32.58 11.92 -43.07
CA THR A 553 -31.16 12.19 -43.32
C THR A 553 -31.00 12.83 -44.70
N THR A 554 -30.56 14.08 -44.73
CA THR A 554 -30.35 14.82 -45.98
C THR A 554 -29.01 14.47 -46.61
N GLU A 555 -28.90 14.62 -47.94
CA GLU A 555 -27.64 14.44 -48.70
C GLU A 555 -26.51 15.27 -48.09
N LYS A 556 -26.76 16.54 -47.79
CA LYS A 556 -25.79 17.43 -47.13
C LYS A 556 -25.28 16.89 -45.79
N GLN A 557 -26.13 16.28 -44.97
CA GLN A 557 -25.71 15.69 -43.70
C GLN A 557 -24.88 14.43 -43.90
N PHE A 558 -25.26 13.60 -44.88
CA PHE A 558 -24.53 12.40 -45.26
C PHE A 558 -23.14 12.73 -45.81
N ASP A 559 -23.05 13.76 -46.66
CA ASP A 559 -21.78 14.23 -47.23
C ASP A 559 -20.86 14.79 -46.15
N GLN A 560 -21.40 15.55 -45.18
CA GLN A 560 -20.61 16.04 -44.04
C GLN A 560 -20.04 14.90 -43.19
N LEU A 561 -20.87 13.90 -42.86
CA LEU A 561 -20.43 12.70 -42.14
C LEU A 561 -19.33 11.97 -42.93
N SER A 562 -19.53 11.77 -44.22
CA SER A 562 -18.60 11.07 -45.11
C SER A 562 -17.28 11.83 -45.29
N ALA A 563 -17.34 13.15 -45.39
CA ALA A 563 -16.16 14.01 -45.55
C ALA A 563 -15.21 13.90 -44.35
N VAL A 564 -15.72 13.81 -43.13
CA VAL A 564 -14.90 13.65 -41.91
C VAL A 564 -14.57 12.18 -41.64
N ASN A 565 -15.60 11.34 -41.48
CA ASN A 565 -15.46 9.98 -40.95
C ASN A 565 -14.82 8.99 -41.94
N ILE A 566 -15.01 9.20 -43.25
CA ILE A 566 -14.45 8.32 -44.28
C ILE A 566 -13.25 9.00 -44.92
N ARG A 567 -13.50 10.12 -45.62
CA ARG A 567 -12.49 10.80 -46.43
C ARG A 567 -11.36 11.34 -45.55
N GLY A 568 -11.69 11.99 -44.43
CA GLY A 568 -10.70 12.50 -43.49
C GLY A 568 -9.83 11.41 -42.88
N VAL A 569 -10.42 10.31 -42.41
CA VAL A 569 -9.67 9.15 -41.87
C VAL A 569 -8.75 8.54 -42.95
N PHE A 570 -9.28 8.30 -44.15
CA PHE A 570 -8.53 7.69 -45.25
C PHE A 570 -7.34 8.56 -45.68
N PHE A 571 -7.55 9.85 -45.94
CA PHE A 571 -6.46 10.72 -46.39
C PHE A 571 -5.46 11.05 -45.28
N THR A 572 -5.89 11.08 -44.01
CA THR A 572 -4.96 11.17 -42.87
C THR A 572 -4.05 9.94 -42.82
N ALA A 573 -4.62 8.74 -42.93
CA ALA A 573 -3.85 7.49 -42.98
C ALA A 573 -2.92 7.43 -44.20
N GLN A 574 -3.38 7.89 -45.37
CA GLN A 574 -2.56 7.94 -46.58
C GLN A 574 -1.37 8.90 -46.44
N MET A 575 -1.59 10.09 -45.88
CA MET A 575 -0.50 11.05 -45.65
C MET A 575 0.50 10.55 -44.61
N ALA A 576 0.00 9.93 -43.53
CA ALA A 576 0.86 9.29 -42.53
C ALA A 576 1.69 8.16 -43.15
N ALA A 577 1.09 7.30 -43.97
CA ALA A 577 1.80 6.23 -44.68
C ALA A 577 2.87 6.79 -45.63
N LYS A 578 2.57 7.85 -46.38
CA LYS A 578 3.57 8.53 -47.23
C LYS A 578 4.75 9.07 -46.42
N ALA A 579 4.49 9.69 -45.26
CA ALA A 579 5.53 10.18 -44.36
C ALA A 579 6.36 9.03 -43.75
N MET A 580 5.72 7.94 -43.32
CA MET A 580 6.37 6.72 -42.82
C MET A 580 7.23 6.02 -43.89
N ILE A 581 6.79 6.01 -45.15
CA ILE A 581 7.57 5.45 -46.27
C ILE A 581 8.78 6.35 -46.55
N ALA A 582 8.59 7.67 -46.57
CA ALA A 582 9.66 8.62 -46.82
C ALA A 582 10.76 8.57 -45.73
N ASN A 583 10.37 8.40 -44.46
CA ASN A 583 11.32 8.28 -43.35
C ASN A 583 11.91 6.87 -43.18
N LYS A 584 11.45 5.88 -43.96
CA LYS A 584 11.88 4.46 -43.93
C LYS A 584 11.72 3.81 -42.55
N THR A 585 10.62 4.10 -41.84
CA THR A 585 10.33 3.47 -40.54
C THR A 585 10.29 1.95 -40.66
N LYS A 586 10.76 1.26 -39.63
CA LYS A 586 10.70 -0.21 -39.51
C LYS A 586 9.63 -0.68 -38.53
N LYS A 587 8.90 0.26 -37.91
CA LYS A 587 7.94 0.01 -36.84
C LYS A 587 6.66 0.85 -37.01
N GLY A 588 6.28 1.13 -38.25
CA GLY A 588 5.11 1.96 -38.55
C GLY A 588 3.82 1.36 -37.98
N SER A 589 3.01 2.17 -37.31
CA SER A 589 1.68 1.77 -36.83
C SER A 589 0.65 2.84 -37.14
N ILE A 590 -0.37 2.48 -37.91
CA ILE A 590 -1.54 3.32 -38.20
C ILE A 590 -2.74 2.72 -37.51
N ILE A 591 -3.43 3.52 -36.70
CA ILE A 591 -4.60 3.13 -35.94
C ILE A 591 -5.78 3.96 -36.45
N LEU A 592 -6.82 3.28 -36.92
CA LEU A 592 -8.04 3.92 -37.41
C LEU A 592 -9.16 3.75 -36.36
N VAL A 593 -9.77 4.84 -35.90
CA VAL A 593 -10.86 4.74 -34.92
C VAL A 593 -12.20 4.56 -35.65
N SER A 594 -12.70 3.34 -35.59
CA SER A 594 -14.02 2.95 -36.06
C SER A 594 -15.07 3.19 -34.94
N SER A 595 -16.08 2.34 -34.86
CA SER A 595 -17.06 2.28 -33.78
C SER A 595 -17.76 0.94 -33.84
N ILE A 596 -18.20 0.44 -32.69
CA ILE A 596 -19.06 -0.74 -32.65
C ILE A 596 -20.40 -0.53 -33.39
N ALA A 597 -20.77 0.73 -33.65
CA ALA A 597 -21.87 1.12 -34.54
C ALA A 597 -21.76 0.52 -35.96
N ALA A 598 -20.55 0.12 -36.38
CA ALA A 598 -20.30 -0.59 -37.63
C ALA A 598 -20.84 -2.03 -37.62
N ARG A 599 -20.93 -2.64 -36.44
CA ARG A 599 -21.28 -4.07 -36.27
C ARG A 599 -22.66 -4.29 -35.68
N ARG A 600 -23.22 -3.30 -34.97
CA ARG A 600 -24.54 -3.39 -34.37
C ARG A 600 -25.30 -2.06 -34.43
N ALA A 601 -26.61 -2.18 -34.46
CA ALA A 601 -27.52 -1.06 -34.26
C ALA A 601 -27.74 -0.81 -32.77
N PHE A 602 -27.99 0.45 -32.42
CA PHE A 602 -28.27 0.88 -31.06
C PHE A 602 -29.75 1.21 -30.89
N LYS A 603 -30.37 0.68 -29.83
CA LYS A 603 -31.79 0.90 -29.57
C LYS A 603 -31.98 2.34 -29.06
N GLY A 604 -32.79 3.13 -29.73
CA GLY A 604 -33.06 4.53 -29.35
C GLY A 604 -32.10 5.57 -29.95
N GLN A 605 -31.11 5.17 -30.77
CA GLN A 605 -30.26 6.10 -31.51
C GLN A 605 -30.44 5.89 -33.02
N CYS A 606 -30.93 6.94 -33.70
CA CYS A 606 -31.06 6.98 -35.15
C CYS A 606 -29.76 7.48 -35.77
N SER A 607 -28.87 6.57 -36.16
CA SER A 607 -27.53 6.94 -36.66
C SER A 607 -27.09 6.11 -37.86
N SER A 608 -28.02 5.74 -38.76
CA SER A 608 -27.75 4.84 -39.90
C SER A 608 -26.61 5.34 -40.80
N ALA A 609 -26.57 6.63 -41.11
CA ALA A 609 -25.49 7.23 -41.91
C ALA A 609 -24.14 7.13 -41.19
N TYR A 610 -24.09 7.43 -39.88
CA TYR A 610 -22.89 7.30 -39.07
C TYR A 610 -22.39 5.84 -39.00
N CYS A 611 -23.28 4.88 -38.74
CA CYS A 611 -22.97 3.44 -38.77
C CYS A 611 -22.32 3.04 -40.10
N GLY A 612 -22.89 3.49 -41.23
CA GLY A 612 -22.31 3.27 -42.55
C GLY A 612 -20.91 3.85 -42.69
N THR A 613 -20.68 5.08 -42.22
CA THR A 613 -19.35 5.70 -42.28
C THR A 613 -18.30 4.96 -41.44
N LYS A 614 -18.65 4.47 -40.25
CA LYS A 614 -17.73 3.69 -39.41
C LYS A 614 -17.52 2.26 -39.95
N GLY A 615 -18.54 1.67 -40.56
CA GLY A 615 -18.41 0.44 -41.34
C GLY A 615 -17.42 0.57 -42.49
N ALA A 616 -17.41 1.71 -43.18
CA ALA A 616 -16.42 1.99 -44.22
C ALA A 616 -14.98 2.04 -43.65
N VAL A 617 -14.79 2.67 -42.48
CA VAL A 617 -13.48 2.69 -41.78
C VAL A 617 -12.99 1.28 -41.45
N GLN A 618 -13.89 0.43 -40.95
CA GLN A 618 -13.57 -0.95 -40.64
C GLN A 618 -13.22 -1.76 -41.90
N ALA A 619 -14.02 -1.61 -42.97
CA ALA A 619 -13.85 -2.35 -44.21
C ALA A 619 -12.56 -1.96 -44.97
N MET A 620 -12.13 -0.70 -44.89
CA MET A 620 -10.91 -0.26 -45.56
C MET A 620 -9.62 -0.67 -44.84
N CYS A 621 -9.67 -1.10 -43.57
CA CYS A 621 -8.47 -1.43 -42.79
C CYS A 621 -7.68 -2.64 -43.34
N PRO A 622 -8.28 -3.83 -43.58
CA PRO A 622 -7.55 -4.98 -44.12
C PRO A 622 -6.85 -4.73 -45.46
N PRO A 623 -7.47 -4.11 -46.49
CA PRO A 623 -6.76 -3.85 -47.74
C PRO A 623 -5.62 -2.83 -47.58
N ILE A 624 -5.82 -1.75 -46.81
CA ILE A 624 -4.74 -0.79 -46.52
C ILE A 624 -3.58 -1.49 -45.80
N ALA A 625 -3.88 -2.36 -44.83
CA ALA A 625 -2.88 -3.15 -44.12
C ALA A 625 -2.08 -4.06 -45.07
N ALA A 626 -2.74 -4.71 -46.03
CA ALA A 626 -2.08 -5.56 -47.01
C ALA A 626 -1.14 -4.76 -47.94
N GLU A 627 -1.57 -3.59 -48.41
CA GLU A 627 -0.77 -2.72 -49.27
C GLU A 627 0.47 -2.16 -48.56
N LEU A 628 0.34 -1.83 -47.27
CA LEU A 628 1.39 -1.21 -46.47
C LEU A 628 2.32 -2.20 -45.75
N ALA A 629 1.96 -3.49 -45.70
CA ALA A 629 2.77 -4.53 -45.06
C ALA A 629 4.19 -4.63 -45.63
N GLN A 630 4.36 -4.45 -46.95
CA GLN A 630 5.68 -4.44 -47.61
C GLN A 630 6.61 -3.32 -47.13
N HIS A 631 6.05 -2.26 -46.55
CA HIS A 631 6.78 -1.12 -45.99
C HIS A 631 7.02 -1.25 -44.48
N GLY A 632 6.63 -2.38 -43.87
CA GLY A 632 6.76 -2.57 -42.41
C GLY A 632 5.80 -1.70 -41.59
N ILE A 633 4.71 -1.26 -42.20
CA ILE A 633 3.66 -0.46 -41.55
C ILE A 633 2.46 -1.36 -41.28
N ARG A 634 2.03 -1.40 -40.01
CA ARG A 634 0.83 -2.13 -39.58
C ARG A 634 -0.35 -1.18 -39.56
N VAL A 635 -1.52 -1.64 -39.98
CA VAL A 635 -2.75 -0.86 -39.93
C VAL A 635 -3.81 -1.66 -39.21
N ASN A 636 -4.39 -1.12 -38.15
CA ASN A 636 -5.43 -1.78 -37.37
C ASN A 636 -6.55 -0.80 -37.03
N THR A 637 -7.71 -1.34 -36.69
CA THR A 637 -8.87 -0.56 -36.22
C THR A 637 -9.10 -0.76 -34.73
N VAL A 638 -9.62 0.28 -34.09
CA VAL A 638 -10.24 0.20 -32.76
C VAL A 638 -11.69 0.58 -32.92
N SER A 639 -12.59 -0.24 -32.38
CA SER A 639 -14.04 -0.03 -32.41
C SER A 639 -14.57 0.17 -30.99
N PRO A 640 -14.67 1.43 -30.52
CA PRO A 640 -15.19 1.73 -29.20
C PRO A 640 -16.70 1.50 -29.07
N GLY A 641 -17.11 1.21 -27.82
CA GLY A 641 -18.48 1.21 -27.35
C GLY A 641 -19.06 2.60 -27.12
N TYR A 642 -20.02 2.68 -26.19
CA TYR A 642 -20.48 3.98 -25.70
C TYR A 642 -19.39 4.61 -24.83
N VAL A 643 -18.77 5.67 -25.33
CA VAL A 643 -17.71 6.41 -24.62
C VAL A 643 -18.18 7.83 -24.33
N ARG A 644 -17.94 8.33 -23.11
CA ARG A 644 -18.23 9.72 -22.75
C ARG A 644 -17.18 10.64 -23.36
N THR A 645 -17.58 11.40 -24.38
CA THR A 645 -16.73 12.31 -25.17
C THR A 645 -17.54 13.57 -25.53
N GLU A 646 -16.90 14.61 -26.03
CA GLU A 646 -17.61 15.79 -26.53
C GLU A 646 -18.63 15.43 -27.63
N MET A 647 -18.34 14.42 -28.45
CA MET A 647 -19.27 13.91 -29.48
C MET A 647 -20.56 13.32 -28.86
N THR A 648 -20.44 12.59 -27.74
CA THR A 648 -21.59 11.99 -27.06
C THR A 648 -22.25 12.94 -26.05
N ALA A 649 -21.56 14.00 -25.63
CA ALA A 649 -22.10 15.06 -24.78
C ALA A 649 -23.29 15.79 -25.42
N ALA A 650 -23.41 15.77 -26.76
CA ALA A 650 -24.58 16.28 -27.48
C ALA A 650 -25.87 15.45 -27.26
N PHE A 651 -25.78 14.24 -26.68
CA PHE A 651 -26.90 13.32 -26.47
C PHE A 651 -27.06 12.89 -25.00
N PRO A 652 -27.17 13.82 -24.03
CA PRO A 652 -27.14 13.48 -22.61
C PRO A 652 -28.34 12.62 -22.19
N HIS A 653 -29.47 12.76 -22.87
CA HIS A 653 -30.70 11.98 -22.63
C HIS A 653 -30.58 10.49 -23.00
N LEU A 654 -29.57 10.11 -23.81
CA LEU A 654 -29.36 8.72 -24.23
C LEU A 654 -28.33 7.98 -23.36
N LEU A 655 -27.44 8.72 -22.67
CA LEU A 655 -26.36 8.14 -21.86
C LEU A 655 -26.89 7.13 -20.82
N GLU A 656 -27.97 7.43 -20.14
CA GLU A 656 -28.48 6.55 -19.08
C GLU A 656 -29.12 5.28 -19.65
N SER A 657 -29.81 5.37 -20.79
CA SER A 657 -30.37 4.20 -21.49
C SER A 657 -29.30 3.28 -22.07
N TRP A 658 -28.14 3.83 -22.42
CA TRP A 658 -27.02 3.03 -22.96
C TRP A 658 -26.41 2.08 -21.93
N LYS A 659 -26.58 2.35 -20.63
CA LYS A 659 -26.14 1.45 -19.56
C LYS A 659 -26.90 0.14 -19.53
N ASP A 660 -28.16 0.15 -19.95
CA ASP A 660 -29.01 -1.04 -19.97
C ASP A 660 -28.64 -1.99 -21.12
N ASP A 661 -27.97 -1.48 -22.16
CA ASP A 661 -27.59 -2.23 -23.35
C ASP A 661 -26.19 -2.89 -23.25
N ILE A 662 -25.33 -2.42 -22.35
CA ILE A 662 -23.93 -2.89 -22.18
C ILE A 662 -23.83 -3.96 -21.09
N MET A 663 -23.13 -5.09 -21.35
CA MET A 663 -22.97 -6.18 -20.37
C MET A 663 -22.29 -5.74 -19.07
N THR A 664 -21.44 -4.71 -19.15
CA THR A 664 -20.72 -4.14 -18.00
C THR A 664 -21.57 -3.16 -17.18
N ALA A 665 -22.74 -2.76 -17.67
CA ALA A 665 -23.61 -1.73 -17.08
C ALA A 665 -22.92 -0.38 -16.82
N SER A 666 -21.80 -0.09 -17.50
CA SER A 666 -21.01 1.13 -17.33
C SER A 666 -20.55 1.73 -18.66
N ILE A 667 -20.92 2.99 -18.92
CA ILE A 667 -20.42 3.76 -20.08
C ILE A 667 -18.90 3.91 -19.92
N ALA A 668 -18.16 3.68 -21.00
CA ALA A 668 -16.71 3.82 -21.01
C ALA A 668 -16.30 5.29 -20.95
N GLU A 669 -15.15 5.56 -20.34
CA GLU A 669 -14.43 6.83 -20.42
C GLU A 669 -13.33 6.71 -21.50
N PRO A 670 -12.78 7.83 -22.02
CA PRO A 670 -11.69 7.78 -23.00
C PRO A 670 -10.50 6.93 -22.55
N ASP A 671 -10.23 6.90 -21.24
CA ASP A 671 -9.18 6.08 -20.62
C ASP A 671 -9.38 4.57 -20.80
N ASP A 672 -10.62 4.09 -20.96
CA ASP A 672 -10.89 2.67 -21.21
C ASP A 672 -10.44 2.25 -22.62
N ILE A 673 -10.40 3.18 -23.57
CA ILE A 673 -9.95 2.94 -24.96
C ILE A 673 -8.43 3.04 -25.08
N ARG A 674 -7.79 3.83 -24.19
CA ARG A 674 -6.35 4.11 -24.20
C ARG A 674 -5.50 2.85 -24.30
N GLY A 675 -5.83 1.80 -23.55
CA GLY A 675 -5.06 0.56 -23.50
C GLY A 675 -4.93 -0.12 -24.87
N ALA A 676 -6.02 -0.13 -25.66
CA ALA A 676 -6.01 -0.69 -27.01
C ALA A 676 -5.14 0.12 -27.96
N CYS A 677 -5.24 1.46 -27.92
CA CYS A 677 -4.41 2.35 -28.73
C CYS A 677 -2.92 2.21 -28.40
N VAL A 678 -2.55 2.15 -27.10
CA VAL A 678 -1.16 1.95 -26.67
C VAL A 678 -0.63 0.58 -27.08
N PHE A 679 -1.44 -0.48 -26.93
CA PHE A 679 -1.08 -1.82 -27.39
C PHE A 679 -0.79 -1.83 -28.90
N LEU A 680 -1.67 -1.23 -29.71
CA LEU A 680 -1.51 -1.12 -31.17
C LEU A 680 -0.31 -0.24 -31.58
N ALA A 681 -0.02 0.81 -30.83
CA ALA A 681 1.11 1.70 -31.07
C ALA A 681 2.46 1.05 -30.67
N SER A 682 2.45 0.08 -29.76
CA SER A 682 3.64 -0.56 -29.23
C SER A 682 4.09 -1.81 -30.02
N ASP A 683 5.31 -2.27 -29.73
CA ASP A 683 5.86 -3.54 -30.23
C ASP A 683 5.06 -4.77 -29.75
N ALA A 684 4.17 -4.63 -28.76
CA ALA A 684 3.32 -5.73 -28.27
C ALA A 684 2.35 -6.23 -29.34
N SER A 685 1.99 -5.39 -30.32
CA SER A 685 1.11 -5.75 -31.44
C SER A 685 1.87 -6.01 -32.74
N ARG A 686 3.19 -6.27 -32.69
CA ARG A 686 4.05 -6.47 -33.88
C ARG A 686 3.56 -7.52 -34.88
N TYR A 687 2.75 -8.48 -34.43
CA TYR A 687 2.19 -9.56 -35.25
C TYR A 687 0.71 -9.34 -35.60
N MET A 688 0.23 -8.10 -35.48
CA MET A 688 -1.18 -7.74 -35.70
C MET A 688 -1.29 -6.62 -36.72
N THR A 689 -1.97 -6.90 -37.83
CA THR A 689 -2.27 -5.96 -38.92
C THR A 689 -3.53 -6.41 -39.64
N GLY A 690 -4.37 -5.47 -40.08
CA GLY A 690 -5.67 -5.72 -40.69
C GLY A 690 -6.78 -6.08 -39.70
N GLU A 691 -6.53 -6.02 -38.40
CA GLU A 691 -7.47 -6.47 -37.37
C GLU A 691 -8.26 -5.32 -36.75
N ASP A 692 -9.39 -5.65 -36.11
CA ASP A 692 -10.25 -4.71 -35.38
C ASP A 692 -10.35 -5.11 -33.90
N ILE A 693 -9.86 -4.24 -33.01
CA ILE A 693 -10.00 -4.41 -31.56
C ILE A 693 -11.32 -3.81 -31.12
N LEU A 694 -12.18 -4.65 -30.55
CA LEU A 694 -13.40 -4.23 -29.89
C LEU A 694 -13.10 -3.80 -28.45
N VAL A 695 -13.47 -2.57 -28.10
CA VAL A 695 -13.44 -2.07 -26.72
C VAL A 695 -14.80 -1.47 -26.42
N ASP A 696 -15.79 -2.35 -26.29
CA ASP A 696 -17.20 -1.96 -26.41
C ASP A 696 -18.06 -2.26 -25.19
N GLY A 697 -17.60 -3.08 -24.26
CA GLY A 697 -18.28 -3.39 -22.99
C GLY A 697 -19.49 -4.33 -23.13
N TRP A 698 -19.60 -5.02 -24.28
CA TRP A 698 -20.68 -5.95 -24.62
C TRP A 698 -20.25 -7.41 -24.60
#